data_AF-M1TU80-F1
#
_entry.id   AF-M1TU80-F1
#
_cell.length_a   1.000
_cell.length_b   1.000
_cell.length_c   1.000
_cell.angle_alpha   90.00
_cell.angle_beta   90.00
_cell.angle_gamma   90.00
#
_symmetry.space_group_name_H-M   'P 1'
#
loop_
_entity.id
_entity.type
_entity.pdbx_description
1 polymer ?
#
loop_
_entity_poly.entity_id
_entity_poly.type
_entity_poly.pdbx_seq_one_letter_code
_entity_poly.pdbx_strand_id
1 'polypeptide(L)'
;MEDPLKIKNSASALNRSMRIGIATITSTALLGGVLVAVPAHPLLSMTAVANAQEASAPFATATGQVIDLKLLEDSVDPAVSAAFLNVLEAIRAEAQFPGDTADSADIDLTALEGIDTIVSGIKIPLTDILSIDSNAGVLGANASTPAGNKASGAAGVVNEDGSIDLGAHQDGSAVDTTLDLSNILGSADVISEDVISALSLRIGAASASASRTGDQVTSEYALSNVDLQVKSPLVADVTELLIGEENGLGVSIDTAVTQVAGDDSLLNPLTGLLGGVFDVLNVLGVIDVEEPTLALDSNIQEALVPLVGGTLQGNAVSIDLSTGTVNVNLEALGGTSAVDPNTDLLTDVAVQQIEGEIQTLLNQLLTDVRAAVDEGLLETHVTLGLGAKVLGVDLAQVDIDGTLNQLLDGDATTVSVEAFGRNASLVTNAVLALLGTVGTTLETALNKVVDPLINNTLDEGVSGIIAPLVQGLTGVLGDPGILRITLNDQPNPQVGAVNTIPARPNSKTGAITTPADAFTVSAIRVNVLNGLVDLPISRVTVDADKDWAPVGGIAIDAIDDQTITIGDAIDNVIPVSAPEGSEVTVDGLPDGVTYEDGEISGTPTEVGEYEVTVTATNGNNSVTETFIITVLDIDGGTGNNGSANGSTDFLQQCLSSPAAGIAALLIALGALGQVAGPALEPIARSINVEIERQTRHIIDTAGIRQPNQPEWLQSINRSLADAANNVNPNLASQGLYAAGALALISIPVLCGMGGSSSSSS
;
A
#
# COMPACT_ATOMS: atom_id res chain seq x y z
N MET A 1 16.38 18.52 -27.78
CA MET A 1 17.27 19.16 -26.79
C MET A 1 17.12 18.30 -25.56
N GLU A 2 17.85 17.18 -25.62
CA GLU A 2 17.76 16.04 -24.70
C GLU A 2 18.86 16.22 -23.66
N ASP A 3 18.53 15.99 -22.40
CA ASP A 3 19.47 16.00 -21.28
C ASP A 3 19.87 14.54 -21.00
N PRO A 4 21.14 14.14 -21.11
CA PRO A 4 21.54 12.75 -20.93
C PRO A 4 21.76 12.43 -19.44
N LEU A 5 21.29 11.23 -19.05
CA LEU A 5 21.55 10.57 -17.77
C LEU A 5 22.99 10.76 -17.28
N LYS A 6 23.16 11.26 -16.06
CA LYS A 6 24.42 11.19 -15.32
C LYS A 6 24.61 9.76 -14.79
N ILE A 7 25.24 8.92 -15.58
CA ILE A 7 25.75 7.62 -15.14
C ILE A 7 26.91 7.88 -14.17
N LYS A 8 26.78 7.43 -12.90
CA LYS A 8 27.89 7.41 -11.93
C LYS A 8 29.02 6.55 -12.51
N ASN A 9 30.20 7.16 -12.70
CA ASN A 9 31.36 6.54 -13.34
C ASN A 9 31.75 5.19 -12.71
N SER A 10 31.84 4.17 -13.56
CA SER A 10 32.03 2.73 -13.31
C SER A 10 33.41 2.30 -12.73
N ALA A 11 34.17 3.20 -12.12
CA ALA A 11 35.44 2.85 -11.45
C ALA A 11 35.23 2.37 -10.00
N SER A 12 34.07 2.67 -9.40
CA SER A 12 33.68 2.24 -8.05
C SER A 12 33.24 0.77 -7.99
N ALA A 13 32.60 0.26 -9.06
CA ALA A 13 31.97 -1.05 -9.12
C ALA A 13 32.97 -2.22 -8.99
N LEU A 14 34.15 -2.11 -9.59
CA LEU A 14 35.21 -3.13 -9.51
C LEU A 14 35.87 -3.20 -8.12
N ASN A 15 35.81 -2.13 -7.33
CA ASN A 15 36.42 -2.07 -6.00
C ASN A 15 35.41 -2.44 -4.87
N ARG A 16 34.11 -2.49 -5.19
CA ARG A 16 33.02 -2.87 -4.27
C ARG A 16 32.71 -4.38 -4.28
N SER A 17 32.72 -5.05 -5.44
CA SER A 17 32.42 -6.50 -5.49
C SER A 17 33.49 -7.39 -4.83
N MET A 18 34.72 -6.89 -4.66
CA MET A 18 35.78 -7.61 -3.93
C MET A 18 35.62 -7.58 -2.40
N ARG A 19 34.67 -6.84 -1.83
CA ARG A 19 34.52 -6.73 -0.36
C ARG A 19 33.62 -7.79 0.28
N ILE A 20 32.87 -8.57 -0.50
CA ILE A 20 31.86 -9.52 0.05
C ILE A 20 32.28 -11.01 -0.13
N GLY A 21 33.45 -11.29 -0.70
CA GLY A 21 33.92 -12.66 -0.89
C GLY A 21 35.33 -12.93 -0.34
N ILE A 22 35.41 -13.91 0.57
CA ILE A 22 36.57 -14.74 0.97
C ILE A 22 37.04 -14.53 2.42
N ALA A 23 36.48 -15.37 3.29
CA ALA A 23 37.13 -15.82 4.50
C ALA A 23 38.28 -16.79 4.16
N THR A 24 39.42 -16.60 4.84
CA THR A 24 40.53 -17.56 5.03
C THR A 24 41.48 -17.80 3.85
N ILE A 25 42.53 -16.97 3.73
CA ILE A 25 43.82 -17.41 3.19
C ILE A 25 44.90 -17.17 4.25
N THR A 26 45.13 -18.15 5.11
CA THR A 26 46.39 -18.26 5.86
C THR A 26 47.50 -18.55 4.85
N SER A 27 48.28 -17.51 4.51
CA SER A 27 49.48 -17.65 3.69
C SER A 27 50.49 -18.56 4.41
N THR A 28 50.46 -19.84 4.08
CA THR A 28 51.38 -20.85 4.61
C THR A 28 52.22 -21.38 3.46
N ALA A 29 53.48 -20.98 3.37
CA ALA A 29 54.41 -21.55 2.39
C ALA A 29 55.08 -22.78 3.02
N LEU A 30 54.81 -23.96 2.46
CA LEU A 30 55.45 -25.22 2.83
C LEU A 30 56.77 -25.36 2.07
N LEU A 31 57.89 -25.11 2.76
CA LEU A 31 59.22 -25.54 2.30
C LEU A 31 59.75 -26.59 3.27
N GLY A 32 59.67 -27.87 2.88
CA GLY A 32 60.36 -28.96 3.58
C GLY A 32 59.77 -29.40 4.93
N GLY A 33 58.49 -29.15 5.20
CA GLY A 33 57.77 -29.76 6.33
C GLY A 33 57.95 -29.08 7.70
N VAL A 34 58.41 -27.82 7.75
CA VAL A 34 58.43 -27.01 8.99
C VAL A 34 57.81 -25.65 8.72
N LEU A 35 56.84 -25.23 9.55
CA LEU A 35 56.27 -23.88 9.53
C LEU A 35 57.29 -22.86 10.05
N VAL A 36 57.61 -21.84 9.25
CA VAL A 36 58.40 -20.69 9.68
C VAL A 36 57.66 -19.42 9.25
N ALA A 37 57.39 -18.52 10.20
CA ALA A 37 56.85 -17.19 9.92
C ALA A 37 57.93 -16.34 9.23
N VAL A 38 57.61 -15.75 8.07
CA VAL A 38 58.50 -14.81 7.38
C VAL A 38 58.11 -13.39 7.80
N PRO A 39 59.01 -12.60 8.41
CA PRO A 39 58.73 -11.19 8.68
C PRO A 39 58.73 -10.39 7.37
N ALA A 40 57.71 -9.54 7.19
CA ALA A 40 57.63 -8.63 6.06
C ALA A 40 58.82 -7.66 6.04
N HIS A 41 59.48 -7.54 4.89
CA HIS A 41 60.61 -6.63 4.67
C HIS A 41 60.09 -5.18 4.54
N PRO A 42 60.76 -4.15 5.10
CA PRO A 42 60.24 -2.77 5.19
C PRO A 42 60.24 -1.97 3.87
N LEU A 43 60.23 -2.60 2.70
CA LEU A 43 60.31 -1.92 1.39
C LEU A 43 59.25 -2.36 0.37
N LEU A 44 58.22 -3.10 0.78
CA LEU A 44 57.06 -3.35 -0.08
C LEU A 44 55.97 -2.33 0.27
N SER A 45 55.60 -1.51 -0.72
CA SER A 45 54.41 -0.66 -0.64
C SER A 45 53.21 -1.53 -0.29
N MET A 46 52.55 -1.20 0.81
CA MET A 46 51.32 -1.83 1.29
C MET A 46 50.35 -2.02 0.10
N THR A 47 50.22 -3.26 -0.36
CA THR A 47 49.22 -3.67 -1.36
C THR A 47 47.83 -3.45 -0.80
N ALA A 48 46.83 -3.21 -1.66
CA ALA A 48 45.42 -2.96 -1.35
C ALA A 48 44.77 -3.88 -0.28
N VAL A 49 45.35 -5.06 -0.05
CA VAL A 49 45.02 -5.98 1.05
C VAL A 49 45.20 -5.35 2.44
N ALA A 50 46.22 -4.51 2.65
CA ALA A 50 46.43 -3.80 3.91
C ALA A 50 45.34 -2.73 4.16
N ASN A 51 44.90 -2.02 3.12
CA ASN A 51 43.80 -1.05 3.24
C ASN A 51 42.42 -1.70 3.41
N ALA A 52 42.23 -2.95 2.95
CA ALA A 52 40.98 -3.69 3.16
C ALA A 52 40.85 -4.22 4.59
N GLN A 53 41.96 -4.46 5.29
CA GLN A 53 41.98 -4.87 6.70
C GLN A 53 41.83 -3.71 7.71
N GLU A 54 41.86 -2.45 7.25
CA GLU A 54 41.69 -1.26 8.10
C GLU A 54 40.28 -0.66 8.08
N ALA A 55 39.35 -1.18 7.26
CA ALA A 55 37.95 -0.74 7.32
C ALA A 55 37.26 -1.39 8.53
N SER A 56 37.09 -0.63 9.61
CA SER A 56 36.24 -1.01 10.75
C SER A 56 34.85 -1.43 10.22
N ALA A 57 34.30 -2.52 10.74
CA ALA A 57 32.92 -2.89 10.49
C ALA A 57 32.00 -1.68 10.82
N PRO A 58 30.93 -1.46 10.03
CA PRO A 58 29.99 -0.38 10.33
C PRO A 58 29.31 -0.65 11.68
N PHE A 59 29.12 0.41 12.47
CA PHE A 59 28.38 0.36 13.73
C PHE A 59 26.88 0.30 13.50
N ALA A 60 26.38 0.89 12.41
CA ALA A 60 24.98 0.79 12.02
C ALA A 60 24.86 0.57 10.51
N THR A 61 23.85 -0.21 10.10
CA THR A 61 23.48 -0.44 8.70
C THR A 61 21.98 -0.40 8.53
N ALA A 62 21.48 0.14 7.43
CA ALA A 62 20.07 0.10 7.06
C ALA A 62 19.95 -0.24 5.57
N THR A 63 18.99 -1.08 5.22
CA THR A 63 18.75 -1.49 3.84
C THR A 63 17.25 -1.55 3.57
N GLY A 64 16.78 -0.92 2.50
CA GLY A 64 15.40 -0.99 2.03
C GLY A 64 15.34 -1.58 0.63
N GLN A 65 14.40 -2.51 0.40
CA GLN A 65 14.18 -3.16 -0.90
C GLN A 65 12.67 -3.37 -1.09
N VAL A 66 12.10 -2.87 -2.20
CA VAL A 66 10.70 -3.16 -2.51
C VAL A 66 10.53 -4.63 -2.91
N ILE A 67 11.51 -5.20 -3.61
CA ILE A 67 11.55 -6.62 -3.93
C ILE A 67 12.98 -7.08 -3.72
N ASP A 68 13.19 -8.06 -2.85
CA ASP A 68 14.52 -8.63 -2.64
C ASP A 68 14.81 -9.75 -3.64
N LEU A 69 15.34 -9.34 -4.79
CA LEU A 69 15.73 -10.29 -5.83
C LEU A 69 16.99 -11.07 -5.48
N LYS A 70 17.74 -10.72 -4.42
CA LYS A 70 19.02 -11.37 -4.10
C LYS A 70 18.87 -12.88 -3.92
N LEU A 71 17.72 -13.34 -3.43
CA LEU A 71 17.43 -14.76 -3.24
C LEU A 71 17.26 -15.53 -4.56
N LEU A 72 17.07 -14.83 -5.68
CA LEU A 72 17.05 -15.42 -7.03
C LEU A 72 18.42 -15.47 -7.70
N GLU A 73 19.50 -14.95 -7.07
CA GLU A 73 20.83 -14.87 -7.69
C GLU A 73 21.33 -16.23 -8.19
N ASP A 74 21.09 -17.30 -7.42
CA ASP A 74 21.45 -18.68 -7.79
C ASP A 74 20.60 -19.23 -8.94
N SER A 75 19.42 -18.66 -9.16
CA SER A 75 18.50 -19.02 -10.23
C SER A 75 18.69 -18.16 -11.48
N VAL A 76 19.53 -17.14 -11.50
CA VAL A 76 19.73 -16.28 -12.69
C VAL A 76 20.65 -16.95 -13.71
N ASP A 77 20.35 -16.81 -15.01
CA ASP A 77 21.22 -17.30 -16.08
C ASP A 77 22.64 -16.67 -15.93
N PRO A 78 23.69 -17.49 -15.78
CA PRO A 78 25.06 -17.00 -15.61
C PRO A 78 25.52 -16.03 -16.71
N ALA A 79 24.91 -16.09 -17.90
CA ALA A 79 25.21 -15.18 -19.01
C ALA A 79 24.80 -13.71 -18.73
N VAL A 80 23.80 -13.49 -17.87
CA VAL A 80 23.26 -12.15 -17.54
C VAL A 80 23.44 -11.76 -16.07
N SER A 81 24.16 -12.57 -15.27
CA SER A 81 24.43 -12.30 -13.84
C SER A 81 24.97 -10.89 -13.57
N ALA A 82 25.85 -10.36 -14.43
CA ALA A 82 26.36 -9.00 -14.26
C ALA A 82 25.29 -7.91 -14.46
N ALA A 83 24.35 -8.12 -15.40
CA ALA A 83 23.22 -7.22 -15.60
C ALA A 83 22.28 -7.29 -14.39
N PHE A 84 21.98 -8.50 -13.91
CA PHE A 84 21.17 -8.73 -12.73
C PHE A 84 21.73 -8.04 -11.47
N LEU A 85 23.04 -8.16 -11.22
CA LEU A 85 23.68 -7.49 -10.08
C LEU A 85 23.60 -5.96 -10.18
N ASN A 86 23.68 -5.38 -11.38
CA ASN A 86 23.49 -3.94 -11.56
C ASN A 86 22.06 -3.51 -11.24
N VAL A 87 21.07 -4.33 -11.59
CA VAL A 87 19.67 -4.07 -11.22
C VAL A 87 19.47 -4.20 -9.72
N LEU A 88 20.04 -5.23 -9.09
CA LEU A 88 19.97 -5.42 -7.64
C LEU A 88 20.53 -4.21 -6.86
N GLU A 89 21.63 -3.62 -7.34
CA GLU A 89 22.18 -2.38 -6.76
C GLU A 89 21.31 -1.15 -7.04
N ALA A 90 20.60 -1.10 -8.17
CA ALA A 90 19.75 0.04 -8.53
C ALA A 90 18.44 0.08 -7.73
N ILE A 91 17.90 -1.07 -7.34
CA ILE A 91 16.60 -1.19 -6.65
C ILE A 91 16.70 -1.23 -5.12
N ARG A 92 17.91 -1.08 -4.57
CA ARG A 92 18.20 -1.22 -3.13
C ARG A 92 18.75 0.09 -2.58
N ALA A 93 18.13 0.59 -1.52
CA ALA A 93 18.68 1.68 -0.73
C ALA A 93 19.58 1.11 0.38
N GLU A 94 20.79 1.64 0.55
CA GLU A 94 21.74 1.16 1.56
C GLU A 94 22.44 2.32 2.29
N ALA A 95 22.38 2.33 3.62
CA ALA A 95 23.06 3.30 4.47
C ALA A 95 23.92 2.59 5.52
N GLN A 96 25.05 3.20 5.88
CA GLN A 96 25.95 2.70 6.90
C GLN A 96 26.64 3.82 7.69
N PHE A 97 26.95 3.54 8.96
CA PHE A 97 27.69 4.44 9.83
C PHE A 97 28.96 3.75 10.39
N PRO A 98 30.15 4.34 10.27
CA PRO A 98 30.45 5.56 9.52
C PRO A 98 30.41 5.31 8.00
N GLY A 99 30.05 6.32 7.21
CA GLY A 99 29.97 6.20 5.75
C GLY A 99 28.80 7.00 5.17
N ASP A 100 28.15 6.43 4.17
CA ASP A 100 26.96 6.99 3.53
C ASP A 100 25.76 6.80 4.47
N THR A 101 25.36 7.84 5.20
CA THR A 101 24.37 7.74 6.28
C THR A 101 22.92 7.84 5.84
N ALA A 102 22.67 8.03 4.54
CA ALA A 102 21.34 8.03 3.96
C ALA A 102 21.42 7.67 2.48
N ASP A 103 20.41 6.94 2.01
CA ASP A 103 20.28 6.55 0.61
C ASP A 103 18.80 6.30 0.26
N SER A 104 18.49 6.38 -1.03
CA SER A 104 17.15 6.13 -1.57
C SER A 104 17.24 5.51 -2.95
N ALA A 105 16.36 4.56 -3.23
CA ALA A 105 16.25 3.90 -4.52
C ALA A 105 14.83 4.02 -5.04
N ASP A 106 14.71 4.45 -6.30
CA ASP A 106 13.48 4.39 -7.08
C ASP A 106 13.61 3.24 -8.08
N ILE A 107 12.56 2.46 -8.27
CA ILE A 107 12.62 1.26 -9.13
C ILE A 107 12.09 1.57 -10.52
N ASP A 108 12.96 1.42 -11.51
CA ASP A 108 12.57 1.35 -12.92
C ASP A 108 12.56 -0.11 -13.38
N LEU A 109 11.37 -0.65 -13.60
CA LEU A 109 11.16 -2.06 -13.93
C LEU A 109 11.56 -2.41 -15.35
N THR A 110 11.74 -1.43 -16.24
CA THR A 110 12.31 -1.68 -17.57
C THR A 110 13.72 -2.27 -17.46
N ALA A 111 14.40 -2.07 -16.33
CA ALA A 111 15.69 -2.67 -16.05
C ALA A 111 15.64 -4.20 -15.87
N LEU A 112 14.46 -4.79 -15.61
CA LEU A 112 14.29 -6.24 -15.49
C LEU A 112 14.20 -6.94 -16.85
N GLU A 113 14.01 -6.19 -17.94
CA GLU A 113 13.94 -6.74 -19.29
C GLU A 113 15.24 -7.44 -19.69
N GLY A 114 15.13 -8.67 -20.20
CA GLY A 114 16.27 -9.47 -20.64
C GLY A 114 17.06 -10.14 -19.50
N ILE A 115 16.57 -10.07 -18.27
CA ILE A 115 17.05 -10.91 -17.17
C ILE A 115 16.27 -12.21 -17.20
N ASP A 116 16.98 -13.30 -17.44
CA ASP A 116 16.39 -14.62 -17.47
C ASP A 116 16.77 -15.42 -16.23
N THR A 117 15.80 -16.15 -15.68
CA THR A 117 15.99 -17.12 -14.61
C THR A 117 15.94 -18.54 -15.16
N ILE A 118 16.58 -19.47 -14.47
CA ILE A 118 16.63 -20.90 -14.76
C ILE A 118 15.90 -21.61 -13.63
N VAL A 119 14.67 -22.05 -13.90
CA VAL A 119 13.83 -22.78 -12.96
C VAL A 119 13.66 -24.20 -13.50
N SER A 120 14.11 -25.21 -12.75
CA SER A 120 14.04 -26.62 -13.16
C SER A 120 14.68 -26.90 -14.55
N GLY A 121 15.66 -26.10 -14.95
CA GLY A 121 16.34 -26.21 -16.25
C GLY A 121 15.63 -25.51 -17.41
N ILE A 122 14.50 -24.84 -17.15
CA ILE A 122 13.77 -24.02 -18.11
C ILE A 122 14.16 -22.55 -17.91
N LYS A 123 14.41 -21.87 -19.03
CA LYS A 123 14.74 -20.45 -19.05
C LYS A 123 13.45 -19.63 -19.05
N ILE A 124 13.19 -18.91 -17.98
CA ILE A 124 11.98 -18.09 -17.77
C ILE A 124 12.41 -16.63 -17.59
N PRO A 125 11.97 -15.70 -18.45
CA PRO A 125 12.19 -14.28 -18.25
C PRO A 125 11.69 -13.82 -16.88
N LEU A 126 12.46 -12.99 -16.17
CA LEU A 126 12.04 -12.49 -14.86
C LEU A 126 10.75 -11.66 -14.96
N THR A 127 10.49 -11.03 -16.11
CA THR A 127 9.23 -10.30 -16.41
C THR A 127 8.02 -11.22 -16.53
N ASP A 128 8.22 -12.50 -16.84
CA ASP A 128 7.16 -13.52 -16.91
C ASP A 128 6.88 -14.14 -15.54
N ILE A 129 7.73 -13.86 -14.54
CA ILE A 129 7.51 -14.25 -13.14
C ILE A 129 6.97 -13.05 -12.37
N LEU A 130 7.56 -11.88 -12.56
CA LEU A 130 7.25 -10.65 -11.84
C LEU A 130 6.88 -9.56 -12.84
N SER A 131 5.62 -9.15 -12.79
CA SER A 131 5.12 -7.99 -13.52
C SER A 131 4.53 -6.98 -12.53
N ILE A 132 4.74 -5.69 -12.79
CA ILE A 132 4.07 -4.62 -12.04
C ILE A 132 3.44 -3.71 -13.08
N ASP A 133 2.14 -3.50 -13.00
CA ASP A 133 1.42 -2.76 -14.03
C ASP A 133 1.87 -1.29 -14.07
N SER A 134 2.18 -0.81 -15.27
CA SER A 134 3.07 0.33 -15.52
C SER A 134 2.42 1.72 -15.43
N ASN A 135 1.17 1.81 -14.96
CA ASN A 135 0.52 3.08 -14.62
C ASN A 135 0.97 3.57 -13.23
N ALA A 136 2.30 3.72 -13.12
CA ALA A 136 3.10 4.59 -12.28
C ALA A 136 2.73 4.75 -10.80
N GLY A 137 2.84 3.68 -10.01
CA GLY A 137 3.14 3.83 -8.59
C GLY A 137 4.57 4.30 -8.32
N VAL A 138 4.81 5.09 -7.27
CA VAL A 138 6.18 5.35 -6.79
C VAL A 138 6.66 4.09 -6.05
N LEU A 139 7.49 3.29 -6.73
CA LEU A 139 8.26 2.23 -6.11
C LEU A 139 9.48 2.85 -5.45
N GLY A 140 9.54 2.82 -4.11
CA GLY A 140 10.56 3.52 -3.37
C GLY A 140 11.11 2.72 -2.20
N ALA A 141 12.42 2.81 -2.02
CA ALA A 141 13.10 2.37 -0.81
C ALA A 141 13.96 3.50 -0.25
N ASN A 142 14.06 3.56 1.07
CA ASN A 142 14.97 4.47 1.76
C ASN A 142 15.72 3.76 2.90
N ALA A 143 16.90 4.28 3.21
CA ALA A 143 17.74 3.82 4.29
C ALA A 143 18.43 5.02 4.96
N SER A 144 18.57 5.00 6.29
CA SER A 144 19.27 6.03 7.06
C SER A 144 19.92 5.47 8.32
N THR A 145 21.15 5.89 8.58
CA THR A 145 21.94 5.55 9.77
C THR A 145 22.56 6.84 10.36
N PRO A 146 21.78 7.67 11.08
CA PRO A 146 22.25 8.96 11.57
C PRO A 146 23.34 8.85 12.66
N ALA A 147 23.48 7.69 13.30
CA ALA A 147 24.43 7.42 14.36
C ALA A 147 24.77 5.93 14.40
N GLY A 148 25.87 5.54 15.04
CA GLY A 148 26.24 4.11 15.16
C GLY A 148 25.29 3.27 16.01
N ASN A 149 24.43 3.91 16.80
CA ASN A 149 23.37 3.25 17.57
C ASN A 149 21.96 3.49 17.02
N LYS A 150 21.83 4.05 15.79
CA LYS A 150 20.54 4.33 15.15
C LYS A 150 20.52 3.97 13.67
N ALA A 151 19.51 3.20 13.28
CA ALA A 151 19.24 2.83 11.90
C ALA A 151 17.73 2.87 11.63
N SER A 152 17.34 3.26 10.42
CA SER A 152 15.95 3.25 9.96
C SER A 152 15.86 3.06 8.46
N GLY A 153 14.76 2.46 7.98
CA GLY A 153 14.47 2.34 6.56
C GLY A 153 12.99 2.06 6.32
N ALA A 154 12.59 2.20 5.07
CA ALA A 154 11.25 1.93 4.57
C ALA A 154 11.35 1.45 3.12
N ALA A 155 10.42 0.59 2.74
CA ALA A 155 10.25 0.15 1.35
C ALA A 155 8.76 -0.04 1.07
N GLY A 156 8.33 0.30 -0.15
CA GLY A 156 6.95 0.05 -0.53
C GLY A 156 6.60 0.37 -1.97
N VAL A 157 5.37 -0.04 -2.31
CA VAL A 157 4.64 0.30 -3.53
C VAL A 157 3.49 1.22 -3.13
N VAL A 158 3.42 2.42 -3.72
CA VAL A 158 2.30 3.35 -3.56
C VAL A 158 1.84 3.82 -4.93
N ASN A 159 0.58 4.25 -5.06
CA ASN A 159 0.04 4.78 -6.32
C ASN A 159 0.76 6.06 -6.78
N GLU A 160 0.49 6.50 -8.01
CA GLU A 160 1.06 7.73 -8.61
C GLU A 160 0.78 8.99 -7.78
N ASP A 161 -0.35 9.01 -7.07
CA ASP A 161 -0.74 10.09 -6.18
C ASP A 161 -0.16 9.98 -4.75
N GLY A 162 0.70 8.97 -4.51
CA GLY A 162 1.31 8.68 -3.23
C GLY A 162 0.34 8.09 -2.20
N SER A 163 -0.88 7.73 -2.61
CA SER A 163 -1.83 7.02 -1.76
C SER A 163 -1.55 5.51 -1.76
N ILE A 164 -1.94 4.84 -0.67
CA ILE A 164 -2.08 3.39 -0.63
C ILE A 164 -3.48 3.11 -1.17
N ASP A 165 -3.59 2.45 -2.34
CA ASP A 165 -4.90 2.04 -2.83
C ASP A 165 -5.52 1.02 -1.88
N LEU A 166 -6.70 1.34 -1.37
CA LEU A 166 -7.53 0.42 -0.58
C LEU A 166 -8.77 -0.03 -1.38
N GLY A 167 -8.91 0.39 -2.64
CA GLY A 167 -9.96 -0.07 -3.54
C GLY A 167 -9.64 -1.44 -4.09
N ALA A 168 -10.66 -2.27 -4.34
CA ALA A 168 -10.50 -3.58 -4.98
C ALA A 168 -9.71 -3.48 -6.29
N HIS A 169 -9.03 -4.54 -6.69
CA HIS A 169 -8.36 -4.65 -7.99
C HIS A 169 -9.28 -4.17 -9.14
N GLN A 170 -9.07 -2.96 -9.66
CA GLN A 170 -9.82 -2.40 -10.80
C GLN A 170 -8.93 -2.31 -12.03
N ASP A 171 -9.46 -2.74 -13.17
CA ASP A 171 -8.79 -2.61 -14.47
C ASP A 171 -8.40 -1.15 -14.74
N GLY A 172 -7.09 -0.88 -14.70
CA GLY A 172 -6.50 0.37 -15.17
C GLY A 172 -6.38 1.53 -14.18
N SER A 173 -6.65 1.34 -12.87
CA SER A 173 -6.50 2.41 -11.87
C SER A 173 -5.66 2.07 -10.64
N ALA A 174 -5.44 0.79 -10.33
CA ALA A 174 -4.62 0.35 -9.19
C ALA A 174 -3.27 -0.19 -9.68
N VAL A 175 -2.19 0.13 -8.98
CA VAL A 175 -0.86 -0.43 -9.26
C VAL A 175 -0.83 -1.83 -8.66
N ASP A 176 -0.90 -2.85 -9.50
CA ASP A 176 -0.83 -4.24 -9.03
C ASP A 176 0.56 -4.82 -9.28
N THR A 177 1.19 -5.31 -8.21
CA THR A 177 2.32 -6.24 -8.31
C THR A 177 1.74 -7.63 -8.53
N THR A 178 1.98 -8.19 -9.72
CA THR A 178 1.54 -9.53 -10.09
C THR A 178 2.75 -10.47 -10.14
N LEU A 179 2.69 -11.51 -9.32
CA LEU A 179 3.62 -12.62 -9.34
C LEU A 179 2.94 -13.79 -10.06
N ASP A 180 3.38 -14.07 -11.29
CA ASP A 180 2.91 -15.22 -12.06
C ASP A 180 3.67 -16.48 -11.63
N LEU A 181 2.93 -17.44 -11.10
CA LEU A 181 3.43 -18.71 -10.57
C LEU A 181 3.24 -19.85 -11.58
N SER A 182 2.53 -19.60 -12.68
CA SER A 182 2.10 -20.62 -13.64
C SER A 182 3.28 -21.38 -14.24
N ASN A 183 4.27 -20.64 -14.74
CA ASN A 183 5.44 -21.26 -15.37
C ASN A 183 6.30 -22.04 -14.37
N ILE A 184 6.43 -21.53 -13.14
CA ILE A 184 7.22 -22.17 -12.07
C ILE A 184 6.55 -23.49 -11.65
N LEU A 185 5.26 -23.44 -11.34
CA LEU A 185 4.49 -24.61 -10.87
C LEU A 185 4.25 -25.63 -11.99
N GLY A 186 4.00 -25.16 -13.22
CA GLY A 186 3.83 -26.02 -14.40
C GLY A 186 5.12 -26.77 -14.75
N SER A 187 6.29 -26.12 -14.62
CA SER A 187 7.58 -26.78 -14.86
C SER A 187 7.87 -27.93 -13.89
N ALA A 188 7.25 -27.90 -12.70
CA ALA A 188 7.39 -28.90 -11.66
C ALA A 188 6.30 -29.99 -11.70
N ASP A 189 5.41 -29.97 -12.71
CA ASP A 189 4.26 -30.89 -12.84
C ASP A 189 3.31 -30.85 -11.63
N VAL A 190 3.23 -29.68 -10.98
CA VAL A 190 2.39 -29.46 -9.79
C VAL A 190 0.98 -28.99 -10.18
N ILE A 191 0.89 -28.15 -11.21
CA ILE A 191 -0.38 -27.75 -11.84
C ILE A 191 -0.48 -28.39 -13.23
N SER A 192 -1.72 -28.67 -13.65
CA SER A 192 -2.02 -29.24 -14.98
C SER A 192 -2.85 -28.25 -15.78
N GLU A 193 -2.53 -28.08 -17.06
CA GLU A 193 -3.30 -27.24 -17.98
C GLU A 193 -4.79 -27.62 -18.05
N ASP A 194 -5.15 -28.88 -17.74
CA ASP A 194 -6.54 -29.35 -17.74
C ASP A 194 -7.36 -28.86 -16.54
N VAL A 195 -6.69 -28.47 -15.43
CA VAL A 195 -7.35 -28.12 -14.16
C VAL A 195 -6.99 -26.69 -13.74
N ILE A 196 -5.71 -26.36 -13.70
CA ILE A 196 -5.20 -25.02 -13.38
C ILE A 196 -4.23 -24.64 -14.50
N SER A 197 -4.71 -23.84 -15.44
CA SER A 197 -3.91 -23.37 -16.57
C SER A 197 -3.05 -22.16 -16.24
N ALA A 198 -3.44 -21.37 -15.23
CA ALA A 198 -2.62 -20.29 -14.69
C ALA A 198 -2.87 -20.07 -13.21
N LEU A 199 -1.83 -19.64 -12.49
CA LEU A 199 -1.89 -19.22 -11.11
C LEU A 199 -1.05 -17.95 -10.93
N SER A 200 -1.66 -16.88 -10.42
CA SER A 200 -0.95 -15.64 -10.12
C SER A 200 -1.36 -15.08 -8.75
N LEU A 201 -0.41 -14.45 -8.08
CA LEU A 201 -0.64 -13.68 -6.86
C LEU A 201 -0.62 -12.19 -7.21
N ARG A 202 -1.72 -11.49 -6.93
CA ARG A 202 -1.87 -10.06 -7.13
C ARG A 202 -1.79 -9.35 -5.79
N ILE A 203 -0.99 -8.30 -5.73
CA ILE A 203 -0.76 -7.47 -4.56
C ILE A 203 -0.92 -6.03 -4.99
N GLY A 204 -1.99 -5.36 -4.54
CA GLY A 204 -2.19 -3.94 -4.82
C GLY A 204 -1.14 -3.09 -4.12
N ALA A 205 -1.17 -3.05 -2.78
CA ALA A 205 -0.22 -2.23 -2.02
C ALA A 205 0.51 -3.04 -0.95
N ALA A 206 1.82 -2.81 -0.84
CA ALA A 206 2.65 -3.40 0.20
C ALA A 206 3.71 -2.40 0.66
N SER A 207 3.84 -2.20 1.97
CA SER A 207 4.90 -1.39 2.55
C SER A 207 5.40 -1.98 3.87
N ALA A 208 6.67 -1.73 4.18
CA ALA A 208 7.22 -1.99 5.48
C ALA A 208 8.19 -0.89 5.90
N SER A 209 8.31 -0.67 7.20
CA SER A 209 9.34 0.18 7.78
C SER A 209 9.92 -0.45 9.04
N ALA A 210 11.21 -0.24 9.23
CA ALA A 210 11.92 -0.67 10.42
C ALA A 210 12.77 0.47 10.96
N SER A 211 12.88 0.55 12.28
CA SER A 211 13.89 1.36 12.94
C SER A 211 14.48 0.62 14.11
N ARG A 212 15.75 0.91 14.40
CA ARG A 212 16.49 0.40 15.54
C ARG A 212 17.18 1.55 16.25
N THR A 213 16.98 1.65 17.55
CA THR A 213 17.69 2.59 18.44
C THR A 213 18.19 1.82 19.64
N GLY A 214 19.49 1.54 19.66
CA GLY A 214 20.09 0.59 20.60
C GLY A 214 19.40 -0.78 20.53
N ASP A 215 18.84 -1.22 21.66
CA ASP A 215 18.14 -2.52 21.79
C ASP A 215 16.66 -2.50 21.39
N GLN A 216 16.10 -1.32 21.13
CA GLN A 216 14.70 -1.18 20.76
C GLN A 216 14.56 -1.16 19.24
N VAL A 217 13.68 -2.01 18.72
CA VAL A 217 13.28 -1.97 17.32
C VAL A 217 11.81 -1.59 17.20
N THR A 218 11.46 -0.88 16.14
CA THR A 218 10.08 -0.64 15.73
C THR A 218 9.89 -1.21 14.34
N SER A 219 8.84 -2.02 14.16
CA SER A 219 8.39 -2.52 12.86
C SER A 219 7.00 -1.99 12.56
N GLU A 220 6.75 -1.71 11.30
CA GLU A 220 5.42 -1.46 10.77
C GLU A 220 5.32 -2.03 9.37
N TYR A 221 4.14 -2.50 9.00
CA TYR A 221 3.83 -2.94 7.65
C TYR A 221 2.40 -2.54 7.28
N ALA A 222 2.12 -2.47 6.00
CA ALA A 222 0.77 -2.35 5.46
C ALA A 222 0.66 -3.18 4.19
N LEU A 223 -0.49 -3.83 4.04
CA LEU A 223 -0.87 -4.65 2.90
C LEU A 223 -2.32 -4.32 2.55
N SER A 224 -2.62 -4.29 1.26
CA SER A 224 -3.98 -4.12 0.75
C SER A 224 -4.12 -4.85 -0.57
N ASN A 225 -5.32 -5.41 -0.79
CA ASN A 225 -5.72 -6.08 -2.02
C ASN A 225 -4.74 -7.22 -2.37
N VAL A 226 -4.72 -8.26 -1.53
CA VAL A 226 -3.92 -9.45 -1.79
C VAL A 226 -4.84 -10.59 -2.22
N ASP A 227 -4.82 -10.90 -3.53
CA ASP A 227 -5.67 -11.92 -4.13
C ASP A 227 -4.84 -12.98 -4.85
N LEU A 228 -5.24 -14.24 -4.72
CA LEU A 228 -4.73 -15.33 -5.55
C LEU A 228 -5.71 -15.58 -6.69
N GLN A 229 -5.24 -15.47 -7.92
CA GLN A 229 -6.03 -15.68 -9.14
C GLN A 229 -5.66 -17.01 -9.79
N VAL A 230 -6.67 -17.86 -9.99
CA VAL A 230 -6.53 -19.21 -10.53
C VAL A 230 -7.35 -19.27 -11.82
N LYS A 231 -6.72 -19.53 -12.96
CA LYS A 231 -7.44 -19.79 -14.21
C LYS A 231 -7.65 -21.29 -14.38
N SER A 232 -8.90 -21.70 -14.55
CA SER A 232 -9.29 -23.10 -14.65
C SER A 232 -10.17 -23.32 -15.90
N PRO A 233 -9.71 -24.12 -16.88
CA PRO A 233 -10.55 -24.49 -18.01
C PRO A 233 -11.84 -25.19 -17.60
N LEU A 234 -11.82 -25.96 -16.50
CA LEU A 234 -13.04 -26.59 -15.97
C LEU A 234 -14.13 -25.58 -15.61
N VAL A 235 -13.76 -24.35 -15.23
CA VAL A 235 -14.75 -23.29 -14.95
C VAL A 235 -15.31 -22.73 -16.26
N ALA A 236 -14.47 -22.60 -17.30
CA ALA A 236 -14.93 -22.21 -18.63
C ALA A 236 -15.85 -23.28 -19.26
N ASP A 237 -15.59 -24.56 -18.99
CA ASP A 237 -16.42 -25.68 -19.44
C ASP A 237 -17.85 -25.61 -18.86
N VAL A 238 -18.05 -24.99 -17.68
CA VAL A 238 -19.39 -24.75 -17.13
C VAL A 238 -20.19 -23.83 -18.06
N THR A 239 -19.57 -22.79 -18.60
CA THR A 239 -20.22 -21.85 -19.52
C THR A 239 -20.61 -22.56 -20.82
N GLU A 240 -19.72 -23.37 -21.38
CA GLU A 240 -20.01 -24.18 -22.57
C GLU A 240 -21.12 -25.22 -22.31
N LEU A 241 -21.13 -25.84 -21.12
CA LEU A 241 -22.16 -26.79 -20.72
C LEU A 241 -23.55 -26.15 -20.63
N LEU A 242 -23.64 -24.92 -20.13
CA LEU A 242 -24.92 -24.23 -19.92
C LEU A 242 -25.42 -23.56 -21.19
N ILE A 243 -24.55 -22.84 -21.91
CA ILE A 243 -24.93 -21.98 -23.04
C ILE A 243 -24.10 -22.21 -24.31
N GLY A 244 -23.44 -23.37 -24.46
CA GLY A 244 -22.73 -23.71 -25.70
C GLY A 244 -23.62 -23.66 -26.93
N GLU A 245 -23.08 -23.17 -28.05
CA GLU A 245 -23.87 -22.86 -29.26
C GLU A 245 -24.55 -24.07 -29.90
N GLU A 246 -23.95 -25.26 -29.77
CA GLU A 246 -24.46 -26.51 -30.37
C GLU A 246 -25.06 -27.48 -29.35
N ASN A 247 -24.44 -27.60 -28.18
CA ASN A 247 -24.78 -28.65 -27.19
C ASN A 247 -25.02 -28.09 -25.78
N GLY A 248 -25.20 -26.78 -25.63
CA GLY A 248 -25.54 -26.17 -24.35
C GLY A 248 -26.88 -26.69 -23.81
N LEU A 249 -27.02 -26.64 -22.49
CA LEU A 249 -28.27 -26.97 -21.80
C LEU A 249 -29.45 -26.16 -22.35
N GLY A 250 -29.28 -24.85 -22.54
CA GLY A 250 -30.32 -23.97 -23.08
C GLY A 250 -30.84 -24.43 -24.44
N VAL A 251 -29.95 -24.60 -25.42
CA VAL A 251 -30.28 -25.11 -26.77
C VAL A 251 -30.94 -26.49 -26.72
N SER A 252 -30.45 -27.37 -25.85
CA SER A 252 -30.99 -28.74 -25.69
C SER A 252 -32.42 -28.70 -25.16
N ILE A 253 -32.70 -27.83 -24.20
CA ILE A 253 -34.05 -27.65 -23.65
C ILE A 253 -34.95 -27.00 -24.70
N ASP A 254 -34.54 -25.92 -25.37
CA ASP A 254 -35.35 -25.26 -26.38
C ASP A 254 -35.76 -26.23 -27.51
N THR A 255 -34.81 -27.05 -27.95
CA THR A 255 -35.07 -28.11 -28.94
C THR A 255 -36.09 -29.13 -28.42
N ALA A 256 -35.98 -29.52 -27.15
CA ALA A 256 -36.87 -30.49 -26.54
C ALA A 256 -38.30 -29.93 -26.36
N VAL A 257 -38.42 -28.66 -25.95
CA VAL A 257 -39.70 -27.93 -25.82
C VAL A 257 -40.43 -27.89 -27.16
N THR A 258 -39.73 -27.53 -28.25
CA THR A 258 -40.32 -27.53 -29.59
C THR A 258 -40.81 -28.91 -30.03
N GLN A 259 -40.08 -29.98 -29.67
CA GLN A 259 -40.47 -31.35 -30.02
C GLN A 259 -41.69 -31.85 -29.25
N VAL A 260 -41.88 -31.41 -27.99
CA VAL A 260 -43.06 -31.75 -27.16
C VAL A 260 -44.37 -31.33 -27.82
N ALA A 261 -44.36 -30.21 -28.57
CA ALA A 261 -45.55 -29.69 -29.25
C ALA A 261 -46.16 -30.68 -30.26
N GLY A 262 -45.36 -31.60 -30.81
CA GLY A 262 -45.80 -32.62 -31.76
C GLY A 262 -46.09 -34.00 -31.15
N ASP A 263 -46.03 -34.17 -29.83
CA ASP A 263 -46.25 -35.46 -29.18
C ASP A 263 -47.75 -35.77 -29.06
N ASP A 264 -48.19 -36.88 -29.67
CA ASP A 264 -49.57 -37.38 -29.57
C ASP A 264 -50.04 -37.56 -28.11
N SER A 265 -49.10 -37.83 -27.19
CA SER A 265 -49.36 -37.98 -25.76
C SER A 265 -49.81 -36.67 -25.10
N LEU A 266 -49.50 -35.52 -25.71
CA LEU A 266 -49.93 -34.18 -25.30
C LEU A 266 -51.15 -33.72 -26.12
N LEU A 267 -51.13 -33.93 -27.44
CA LEU A 267 -52.21 -33.49 -28.33
C LEU A 267 -53.55 -34.19 -28.03
N ASN A 268 -53.54 -35.48 -27.67
CA ASN A 268 -54.76 -36.23 -27.35
C ASN A 268 -55.47 -35.72 -26.06
N PRO A 269 -54.77 -35.46 -24.94
CA PRO A 269 -55.37 -34.77 -23.80
C PRO A 269 -55.94 -33.38 -24.14
N LEU A 270 -55.23 -32.59 -24.94
CA LEU A 270 -55.67 -31.24 -25.31
C LEU A 270 -56.92 -31.26 -26.20
N THR A 271 -57.01 -32.18 -27.18
CA THR A 271 -58.25 -32.39 -27.95
C THR A 271 -59.41 -32.81 -27.06
N GLY A 272 -59.18 -33.69 -26.08
CA GLY A 272 -60.22 -34.12 -25.14
C GLY A 272 -60.73 -32.97 -24.27
N LEU A 273 -59.82 -32.12 -23.77
CA LEU A 273 -60.13 -31.00 -22.90
C LEU A 273 -60.91 -29.89 -23.64
N LEU A 274 -60.37 -29.42 -24.76
CA LEU A 274 -60.97 -28.33 -25.54
C LEU A 274 -62.09 -28.82 -26.46
N GLY A 275 -62.05 -30.05 -26.94
CA GLY A 275 -63.12 -30.65 -27.74
C GLY A 275 -64.44 -30.75 -26.98
N GLY A 276 -64.40 -30.95 -25.66
CA GLY A 276 -65.59 -30.90 -24.80
C GLY A 276 -66.30 -29.54 -24.79
N VAL A 277 -65.63 -28.46 -25.20
CA VAL A 277 -66.25 -27.14 -25.40
C VAL A 277 -67.18 -27.15 -26.62
N PHE A 278 -66.83 -27.90 -27.67
CA PHE A 278 -67.65 -28.03 -28.87
C PHE A 278 -68.90 -28.91 -28.67
N ASP A 279 -68.97 -29.70 -27.61
CA ASP A 279 -70.17 -30.47 -27.27
C ASP A 279 -71.39 -29.58 -27.01
N VAL A 280 -71.19 -28.34 -26.55
CA VAL A 280 -72.26 -27.35 -26.39
C VAL A 280 -72.88 -26.96 -27.75
N LEU A 281 -72.11 -27.08 -28.84
CA LEU A 281 -72.56 -26.84 -30.21
C LEU A 281 -73.12 -28.12 -30.88
N ASN A 282 -72.96 -29.28 -30.24
CA ASN A 282 -73.32 -30.60 -30.76
C ASN A 282 -74.81 -30.94 -30.65
N VAL A 283 -75.68 -30.07 -31.20
CA VAL A 283 -77.13 -30.27 -31.21
C VAL A 283 -77.56 -31.38 -32.19
N LEU A 284 -76.67 -31.77 -33.12
CA LEU A 284 -76.96 -32.72 -34.23
C LEU A 284 -76.22 -34.06 -34.14
N GLY A 285 -75.34 -34.26 -33.16
CA GLY A 285 -74.64 -35.53 -32.92
C GLY A 285 -73.59 -35.93 -33.96
N VAL A 286 -73.14 -34.98 -34.80
CA VAL A 286 -72.16 -35.21 -35.89
C VAL A 286 -71.16 -34.05 -35.90
N ILE A 287 -70.19 -34.06 -34.99
CA ILE A 287 -69.04 -33.14 -34.99
C ILE A 287 -67.78 -33.98 -35.08
N ASP A 288 -66.92 -33.65 -36.02
CA ASP A 288 -65.56 -34.14 -36.12
C ASP A 288 -64.62 -33.06 -35.59
N VAL A 289 -63.97 -33.31 -34.45
CA VAL A 289 -62.95 -32.40 -33.89
C VAL A 289 -61.62 -32.67 -34.60
N GLU A 290 -60.96 -31.62 -35.06
CA GLU A 290 -59.66 -31.72 -35.72
C GLU A 290 -58.54 -31.93 -34.71
N GLU A 291 -57.38 -32.41 -35.16
CA GLU A 291 -56.18 -32.45 -34.34
C GLU A 291 -55.75 -31.00 -33.99
N PRO A 292 -55.27 -30.73 -32.77
CA PRO A 292 -54.86 -29.40 -32.38
C PRO A 292 -53.54 -29.06 -33.06
N THR A 293 -53.38 -27.81 -33.48
CA THR A 293 -52.07 -27.27 -33.82
C THR A 293 -51.48 -26.64 -32.58
N LEU A 294 -50.36 -27.16 -32.09
CA LEU A 294 -49.61 -26.60 -30.96
C LEU A 294 -48.23 -26.15 -31.45
N ALA A 295 -47.86 -24.92 -31.10
CA ALA A 295 -46.50 -24.42 -31.24
C ALA A 295 -46.03 -23.90 -29.87
N LEU A 296 -44.81 -24.28 -29.51
CA LEU A 296 -44.14 -23.87 -28.29
C LEU A 296 -42.81 -23.23 -28.68
N ASP A 297 -42.61 -21.99 -28.26
CA ASP A 297 -41.40 -21.21 -28.53
C ASP A 297 -40.80 -20.76 -27.19
N SER A 298 -39.69 -21.39 -26.81
CA SER A 298 -38.95 -21.08 -25.59
C SER A 298 -37.60 -20.45 -25.94
N ASN A 299 -37.04 -19.73 -24.98
CA ASN A 299 -35.73 -19.12 -25.12
C ASN A 299 -34.93 -19.30 -23.82
N ILE A 300 -34.76 -20.56 -23.43
CA ILE A 300 -34.03 -20.94 -22.23
C ILE A 300 -32.56 -20.55 -22.35
N GLN A 301 -32.01 -20.59 -23.57
CA GLN A 301 -30.66 -20.10 -23.84
C GLN A 301 -30.48 -18.65 -23.34
N GLU A 302 -31.38 -17.73 -23.67
CA GLU A 302 -31.30 -16.34 -23.20
C GLU A 302 -31.53 -16.21 -21.69
N ALA A 303 -32.40 -17.04 -21.10
CA ALA A 303 -32.64 -17.06 -19.66
C ALA A 303 -31.40 -17.44 -18.84
N LEU A 304 -30.47 -18.24 -19.41
CA LEU A 304 -29.24 -18.67 -18.75
C LEU A 304 -28.07 -17.68 -18.89
N VAL A 305 -28.11 -16.77 -19.86
CA VAL A 305 -27.02 -15.79 -20.13
C VAL A 305 -26.61 -14.97 -18.89
N PRO A 306 -27.54 -14.45 -18.05
CA PRO A 306 -27.17 -13.68 -16.87
C PRO A 306 -26.34 -14.45 -15.84
N LEU A 307 -26.48 -15.78 -15.78
CA LEU A 307 -25.77 -16.62 -14.81
C LEU A 307 -24.31 -16.81 -15.20
N VAL A 308 -24.05 -17.05 -16.49
CA VAL A 308 -22.70 -17.30 -17.03
C VAL A 308 -21.91 -16.02 -17.34
N GLY A 309 -22.60 -14.89 -17.52
CA GLY A 309 -21.97 -13.57 -17.63
C GLY A 309 -21.64 -12.93 -16.28
N GLY A 310 -22.03 -13.56 -15.16
CA GLY A 310 -21.84 -13.05 -13.82
C GLY A 310 -20.65 -13.66 -13.08
N THR A 311 -20.30 -13.04 -11.96
CA THR A 311 -19.36 -13.59 -10.98
C THR A 311 -20.14 -14.16 -9.81
N LEU A 312 -19.87 -15.42 -9.45
CA LEU A 312 -20.37 -16.01 -8.22
C LEU A 312 -19.55 -15.44 -7.06
N GLN A 313 -20.20 -14.68 -6.17
CA GLN A 313 -19.53 -13.96 -5.10
C GLN A 313 -19.69 -14.70 -3.77
N GLY A 314 -18.57 -15.13 -3.21
CA GLY A 314 -18.44 -15.61 -1.84
C GLY A 314 -17.85 -14.54 -0.92
N ASN A 315 -17.29 -14.97 0.21
CA ASN A 315 -16.64 -14.07 1.16
C ASN A 315 -15.15 -13.95 0.85
N ALA A 316 -14.45 -15.09 0.80
CA ALA A 316 -13.06 -15.18 0.40
C ALA A 316 -12.90 -15.62 -1.05
N VAL A 317 -13.86 -16.34 -1.63
CA VAL A 317 -13.76 -16.84 -3.01
C VAL A 317 -14.77 -16.14 -3.91
N SER A 318 -14.35 -15.80 -5.13
CA SER A 318 -15.25 -15.44 -6.22
C SER A 318 -14.92 -16.23 -7.48
N ILE A 319 -15.93 -16.61 -8.26
CA ILE A 319 -15.77 -17.41 -9.48
C ILE A 319 -16.38 -16.63 -10.64
N ASP A 320 -15.55 -16.21 -11.58
CA ASP A 320 -15.97 -15.59 -12.82
C ASP A 320 -16.10 -16.64 -13.92
N LEU A 321 -17.34 -16.94 -14.28
CA LEU A 321 -17.68 -17.95 -15.29
C LEU A 321 -17.38 -17.46 -16.72
N SER A 322 -17.29 -16.14 -16.92
CA SER A 322 -17.00 -15.55 -18.23
C SER A 322 -15.52 -15.67 -18.60
N THR A 323 -14.64 -15.53 -17.61
CA THR A 323 -13.19 -15.62 -17.80
C THR A 323 -12.60 -16.99 -17.43
N GLY A 324 -13.36 -17.83 -16.72
CA GLY A 324 -12.89 -19.12 -16.21
C GLY A 324 -11.95 -18.96 -15.01
N THR A 325 -12.16 -17.92 -14.20
CA THR A 325 -11.21 -17.50 -13.16
C THR A 325 -11.82 -17.67 -11.77
N VAL A 326 -11.06 -18.27 -10.86
CA VAL A 326 -11.35 -18.31 -9.42
C VAL A 326 -10.41 -17.32 -8.74
N ASN A 327 -10.96 -16.29 -8.09
CA ASN A 327 -10.19 -15.35 -7.29
C ASN A 327 -10.39 -15.67 -5.82
N VAL A 328 -9.29 -15.76 -5.08
CA VAL A 328 -9.27 -16.00 -3.63
C VAL A 328 -8.71 -14.76 -2.95
N ASN A 329 -9.56 -14.03 -2.25
CA ASN A 329 -9.18 -12.91 -1.40
C ASN A 329 -8.50 -13.43 -0.14
N LEU A 330 -7.18 -13.25 -0.07
CA LEU A 330 -6.38 -13.73 1.04
C LEU A 330 -6.59 -12.89 2.31
N GLU A 331 -7.05 -11.64 2.18
CA GLU A 331 -7.38 -10.79 3.33
C GLU A 331 -8.58 -11.35 4.09
N ALA A 332 -9.55 -11.93 3.39
CA ALA A 332 -10.74 -12.56 3.97
C ALA A 332 -10.44 -13.88 4.70
N LEU A 333 -9.25 -14.47 4.52
CA LEU A 333 -8.85 -15.76 5.12
C LEU A 333 -8.09 -15.64 6.45
N GLY A 334 -7.53 -14.47 6.76
CA GLY A 334 -6.70 -14.29 7.96
C GLY A 334 -6.41 -12.85 8.35
N GLY A 335 -6.90 -11.87 7.58
CA GLY A 335 -6.62 -10.44 7.72
C GLY A 335 -5.23 -10.04 7.22
N THR A 336 -5.12 -8.87 6.60
CA THR A 336 -3.83 -8.27 6.17
C THR A 336 -3.30 -7.21 7.14
N SER A 337 -4.03 -6.94 8.23
CA SER A 337 -3.71 -5.92 9.22
C SER A 337 -3.58 -6.50 10.63
N ALA A 338 -2.56 -6.05 11.35
CA ALA A 338 -2.29 -6.32 12.76
C ALA A 338 -2.07 -7.80 13.12
N VAL A 339 -1.71 -8.63 12.14
CA VAL A 339 -1.33 -10.04 12.35
C VAL A 339 -0.02 -10.16 13.15
N ASP A 340 0.17 -11.33 13.76
CA ASP A 340 1.40 -11.65 14.47
C ASP A 340 2.57 -11.85 13.49
N PRO A 341 3.83 -11.67 13.92
CA PRO A 341 4.98 -11.90 13.07
C PRO A 341 5.00 -13.32 12.50
N ASN A 342 5.33 -13.45 11.22
CA ASN A 342 5.42 -14.71 10.48
C ASN A 342 4.09 -15.47 10.37
N THR A 343 2.97 -14.78 10.18
CA THR A 343 1.65 -15.40 10.03
C THR A 343 1.52 -16.02 8.64
N ASP A 344 1.18 -17.30 8.55
CA ASP A 344 0.89 -17.97 7.28
C ASP A 344 -0.59 -17.76 6.88
N LEU A 345 -0.84 -17.40 5.62
CA LEU A 345 -2.20 -17.21 5.10
C LEU A 345 -2.83 -18.51 4.60
N LEU A 346 -2.02 -19.45 4.12
CA LEU A 346 -2.50 -20.69 3.52
C LEU A 346 -2.46 -21.84 4.55
N THR A 347 -3.07 -21.61 5.71
CA THR A 347 -3.22 -22.65 6.73
C THR A 347 -4.23 -23.71 6.30
N ASP A 348 -4.17 -24.92 6.88
CA ASP A 348 -5.17 -25.98 6.66
C ASP A 348 -6.62 -25.47 6.83
N VAL A 349 -6.85 -24.55 7.77
CA VAL A 349 -8.16 -23.95 8.03
C VAL A 349 -8.58 -23.02 6.90
N ALA A 350 -7.66 -22.19 6.42
CA ALA A 350 -7.91 -21.29 5.29
C ALA A 350 -8.20 -22.08 4.01
N VAL A 351 -7.44 -23.15 3.74
CA VAL A 351 -7.64 -24.02 2.58
C VAL A 351 -9.00 -24.74 2.64
N GLN A 352 -9.41 -25.22 3.82
CA GLN A 352 -10.75 -25.79 4.02
C GLN A 352 -11.87 -24.77 3.82
N GLN A 353 -11.64 -23.51 4.20
CA GLN A 353 -12.60 -22.44 3.94
C GLN A 353 -12.74 -22.18 2.42
N ILE A 354 -11.63 -22.10 1.69
CA ILE A 354 -11.63 -21.95 0.22
C ILE A 354 -12.41 -23.10 -0.43
N GLU A 355 -12.11 -24.34 -0.05
CA GLU A 355 -12.82 -25.53 -0.54
C GLU A 355 -14.33 -25.44 -0.28
N GLY A 356 -14.73 -25.13 0.95
CA GLY A 356 -16.13 -25.04 1.34
C GLY A 356 -16.87 -23.92 0.60
N GLU A 357 -16.22 -22.77 0.38
CA GLU A 357 -16.80 -21.66 -0.37
C GLU A 357 -16.96 -22.00 -1.85
N ILE A 358 -15.96 -22.61 -2.50
CA ILE A 358 -16.07 -23.08 -3.90
C ILE A 358 -17.25 -24.05 -4.06
N GLN A 359 -17.35 -25.05 -3.18
CA GLN A 359 -18.47 -25.99 -3.22
C GLN A 359 -19.81 -25.29 -3.01
N THR A 360 -19.88 -24.31 -2.11
CA THR A 360 -21.11 -23.56 -1.85
C THR A 360 -21.52 -22.74 -3.07
N LEU A 361 -20.59 -22.02 -3.70
CA LEU A 361 -20.86 -21.19 -4.87
C LEU A 361 -21.32 -22.01 -6.07
N LEU A 362 -20.66 -23.15 -6.35
CA LEU A 362 -21.03 -24.00 -7.47
C LEU A 362 -22.36 -24.75 -7.23
N ASN A 363 -22.69 -25.10 -5.97
CA ASN A 363 -24.01 -25.62 -5.61
C ASN A 363 -25.11 -24.53 -5.68
N GLN A 364 -24.76 -23.28 -5.41
CA GLN A 364 -25.68 -22.16 -5.62
C GLN A 364 -25.95 -21.95 -7.09
N LEU A 365 -24.92 -21.97 -7.96
CA LEU A 365 -25.09 -21.93 -9.41
C LEU A 365 -26.03 -23.04 -9.90
N LEU A 366 -25.87 -24.27 -9.40
CA LEU A 366 -26.77 -25.38 -9.69
C LEU A 366 -28.25 -25.06 -9.35
N THR A 367 -28.48 -24.38 -8.24
CA THR A 367 -29.83 -23.94 -7.83
C THR A 367 -30.35 -22.83 -8.73
N ASP A 368 -29.50 -21.86 -9.05
CA ASP A 368 -29.84 -20.71 -9.87
C ASP A 368 -30.14 -21.12 -11.33
N VAL A 369 -29.42 -22.09 -11.88
CA VAL A 369 -29.70 -22.65 -13.20
C VAL A 369 -31.08 -23.31 -13.23
N ARG A 370 -31.43 -24.11 -12.21
CA ARG A 370 -32.77 -24.72 -12.13
C ARG A 370 -33.86 -23.66 -12.09
N ALA A 371 -33.69 -22.64 -11.26
CA ALA A 371 -34.63 -21.53 -11.17
C ALA A 371 -34.77 -20.77 -12.50
N ALA A 372 -33.66 -20.48 -13.18
CA ALA A 372 -33.68 -19.78 -14.46
C ALA A 372 -34.36 -20.61 -15.57
N VAL A 373 -34.17 -21.94 -15.57
CA VAL A 373 -34.89 -22.82 -16.50
C VAL A 373 -36.39 -22.84 -16.18
N ASP A 374 -36.78 -22.98 -14.92
CA ASP A 374 -38.19 -22.97 -14.51
C ASP A 374 -38.88 -21.66 -14.92
N GLU A 375 -38.24 -20.52 -14.65
CA GLU A 375 -38.72 -19.21 -15.08
C GLU A 375 -38.81 -19.08 -16.61
N GLY A 376 -37.78 -19.57 -17.33
CA GLY A 376 -37.78 -19.57 -18.79
C GLY A 376 -38.89 -20.45 -19.40
N LEU A 377 -39.22 -21.58 -18.76
CA LEU A 377 -40.32 -22.44 -19.18
C LEU A 377 -41.67 -21.76 -18.97
N LEU A 378 -41.86 -21.05 -17.87
CA LEU A 378 -43.07 -20.26 -17.61
C LEU A 378 -43.28 -19.16 -18.65
N GLU A 379 -42.21 -18.57 -19.17
CA GLU A 379 -42.25 -17.57 -20.25
C GLU A 379 -42.34 -18.18 -21.66
N THR A 380 -42.39 -19.51 -21.79
CA THR A 380 -42.56 -20.17 -23.10
C THR A 380 -43.84 -19.69 -23.77
N HIS A 381 -43.71 -19.22 -25.00
CA HIS A 381 -44.84 -18.76 -25.80
C HIS A 381 -45.61 -19.96 -26.36
N VAL A 382 -46.92 -19.94 -26.19
CA VAL A 382 -47.85 -21.01 -26.53
C VAL A 382 -48.84 -20.49 -27.56
N THR A 383 -48.84 -21.12 -28.74
CA THR A 383 -49.89 -20.94 -29.75
C THR A 383 -50.63 -22.26 -29.92
N LEU A 384 -51.92 -22.28 -29.56
CA LEU A 384 -52.77 -23.47 -29.62
C LEU A 384 -54.02 -23.19 -30.46
N GLY A 385 -54.22 -23.96 -31.52
CA GLY A 385 -55.38 -23.91 -32.39
C GLY A 385 -56.15 -25.22 -32.37
N LEU A 386 -57.48 -25.16 -32.33
CA LEU A 386 -58.35 -26.34 -32.42
C LEU A 386 -59.59 -26.03 -33.28
N GLY A 387 -59.78 -26.84 -34.33
CA GLY A 387 -60.94 -26.77 -35.22
C GLY A 387 -61.97 -27.86 -34.93
N ALA A 388 -63.23 -27.58 -35.26
CA ALA A 388 -64.28 -28.57 -35.34
C ALA A 388 -65.05 -28.41 -36.65
N LYS A 389 -65.40 -29.54 -37.27
CA LYS A 389 -66.11 -29.62 -38.54
C LYS A 389 -67.41 -30.41 -38.41
N VAL A 390 -68.40 -30.03 -39.21
CA VAL A 390 -69.63 -30.80 -39.42
C VAL A 390 -69.83 -31.05 -40.90
N LEU A 391 -69.89 -32.32 -41.31
CA LEU A 391 -70.06 -32.72 -42.72
C LEU A 391 -69.04 -32.05 -43.67
N GLY A 392 -67.81 -31.82 -43.19
CA GLY A 392 -66.72 -31.18 -43.94
C GLY A 392 -66.78 -29.65 -44.01
N VAL A 393 -67.65 -29.00 -43.23
CA VAL A 393 -67.73 -27.53 -43.10
C VAL A 393 -67.22 -27.10 -41.73
N ASP A 394 -66.42 -26.02 -41.67
CA ASP A 394 -65.93 -25.44 -40.42
C ASP A 394 -67.09 -25.01 -39.54
N LEU A 395 -67.21 -25.66 -38.39
CA LEU A 395 -68.24 -25.42 -37.39
C LEU A 395 -67.75 -24.39 -36.38
N ALA A 396 -66.57 -24.60 -35.82
CA ALA A 396 -65.98 -23.73 -34.82
C ALA A 396 -64.45 -23.81 -34.82
N GLN A 397 -63.80 -22.75 -34.37
CA GLN A 397 -62.37 -22.65 -34.20
C GLN A 397 -62.06 -21.97 -32.86
N VAL A 398 -61.08 -22.49 -32.15
CA VAL A 398 -60.50 -21.90 -30.94
C VAL A 398 -59.03 -21.66 -31.20
N ASP A 399 -58.57 -20.42 -31.04
CA ASP A 399 -57.14 -20.11 -31.01
C ASP A 399 -56.80 -19.42 -29.69
N ILE A 400 -55.72 -19.88 -29.08
CA ILE A 400 -55.17 -19.39 -27.82
C ILE A 400 -53.73 -19.00 -28.09
N ASP A 401 -53.36 -17.81 -27.67
CA ASP A 401 -52.02 -17.25 -27.78
C ASP A 401 -51.64 -16.61 -26.45
N GLY A 402 -50.49 -16.95 -25.89
CA GLY A 402 -50.04 -16.43 -24.61
C GLY A 402 -48.77 -17.09 -24.14
N THR A 403 -48.37 -16.86 -22.89
CA THR A 403 -47.28 -17.59 -22.24
C THR A 403 -47.81 -18.72 -21.38
N LEU A 404 -46.99 -19.73 -21.09
CA LEU A 404 -47.36 -20.82 -20.20
C LEU A 404 -47.85 -20.29 -18.83
N ASN A 405 -47.15 -19.28 -18.29
CA ASN A 405 -47.52 -18.61 -17.04
C ASN A 405 -48.93 -18.01 -17.09
N GLN A 406 -49.26 -17.29 -18.18
CA GLN A 406 -50.61 -16.75 -18.36
C GLN A 406 -51.65 -17.86 -18.38
N LEU A 407 -51.40 -18.94 -19.12
CA LEU A 407 -52.31 -20.07 -19.23
C LEU A 407 -52.54 -20.73 -17.86
N LEU A 408 -51.49 -20.90 -17.04
CA LEU A 408 -51.57 -21.42 -15.68
C LEU A 408 -52.45 -20.55 -14.77
N ASP A 409 -52.37 -19.23 -14.91
CA ASP A 409 -53.22 -18.25 -14.22
C ASP A 409 -54.67 -18.19 -14.76
N GLY A 410 -54.98 -18.98 -15.80
CA GLY A 410 -56.27 -18.98 -16.46
C GLY A 410 -56.50 -17.79 -17.38
N ASP A 411 -55.41 -17.17 -17.85
CA ASP A 411 -55.39 -16.03 -18.77
C ASP A 411 -54.64 -16.38 -20.06
N ALA A 412 -54.70 -15.51 -21.07
CA ALA A 412 -53.91 -15.61 -22.28
C ALA A 412 -53.81 -14.24 -22.95
N THR A 413 -52.77 -14.02 -23.75
CA THR A 413 -52.59 -12.79 -24.51
C THR A 413 -53.74 -12.57 -25.49
N THR A 414 -54.17 -13.62 -26.19
CA THR A 414 -55.42 -13.61 -26.95
C THR A 414 -56.16 -14.95 -26.87
N VAL A 415 -57.49 -14.88 -26.88
CA VAL A 415 -58.39 -16.04 -27.03
C VAL A 415 -59.43 -15.69 -28.09
N SER A 416 -59.32 -16.29 -29.27
CA SER A 416 -60.35 -16.22 -30.31
C SER A 416 -61.20 -17.48 -30.28
N VAL A 417 -62.52 -17.29 -30.29
CA VAL A 417 -63.47 -18.38 -30.48
C VAL A 417 -64.48 -17.98 -31.53
N GLU A 418 -64.46 -18.69 -32.65
CA GLU A 418 -65.39 -18.52 -33.75
C GLU A 418 -66.32 -19.73 -33.84
N ALA A 419 -67.60 -19.50 -34.10
CA ALA A 419 -68.56 -20.52 -34.48
C ALA A 419 -69.35 -20.02 -35.69
N PHE A 420 -69.45 -20.84 -36.74
CA PHE A 420 -70.07 -20.46 -38.02
C PHE A 420 -69.50 -19.14 -38.60
N GLY A 421 -68.19 -18.91 -38.44
CA GLY A 421 -67.50 -17.70 -38.91
C GLY A 421 -67.90 -16.41 -38.17
N ARG A 422 -68.35 -16.52 -36.92
CA ARG A 422 -68.73 -15.40 -36.05
C ARG A 422 -68.17 -15.60 -34.64
N ASN A 423 -67.78 -14.50 -33.99
CA ASN A 423 -67.34 -14.52 -32.59
C ASN A 423 -68.41 -15.13 -31.67
N ALA A 424 -68.01 -16.13 -30.88
CA ALA A 424 -68.90 -16.93 -30.05
C ALA A 424 -68.66 -16.69 -28.55
N SER A 425 -69.06 -15.51 -28.03
CA SER A 425 -68.79 -15.09 -26.64
C SER A 425 -69.30 -16.03 -25.55
N LEU A 426 -70.33 -16.83 -25.82
CA LEU A 426 -70.85 -17.84 -24.88
C LEU A 426 -69.86 -19.01 -24.69
N VAL A 427 -69.12 -19.34 -25.74
CA VAL A 427 -68.14 -20.45 -25.77
C VAL A 427 -66.79 -19.96 -25.25
N THR A 428 -66.44 -18.69 -25.48
CA THR A 428 -65.22 -18.05 -24.94
C THR A 428 -65.08 -18.21 -23.43
N ASN A 429 -66.15 -18.02 -22.64
CA ASN A 429 -66.09 -18.20 -21.18
C ASN A 429 -65.80 -19.65 -20.76
N ALA A 430 -66.24 -20.63 -21.56
CA ALA A 430 -65.93 -22.04 -21.30
C ALA A 430 -64.47 -22.36 -21.62
N VAL A 431 -63.91 -21.76 -22.69
CA VAL A 431 -62.47 -21.87 -23.01
C VAL A 431 -61.63 -21.21 -21.92
N LEU A 432 -61.98 -19.99 -21.48
CA LEU A 432 -61.28 -19.27 -20.39
C LEU A 432 -61.23 -20.11 -19.10
N ALA A 433 -62.33 -20.79 -18.75
CA ALA A 433 -62.37 -21.65 -17.57
C ALA A 433 -61.46 -22.90 -17.68
N LEU A 434 -61.02 -23.27 -18.89
CA LEU A 434 -60.15 -24.42 -19.14
C LEU A 434 -58.67 -24.02 -19.28
N LEU A 435 -58.34 -22.74 -19.44
CA LEU A 435 -56.96 -22.29 -19.67
C LEU A 435 -55.99 -22.79 -18.59
N GLY A 436 -56.35 -22.68 -17.31
CA GLY A 436 -55.53 -23.24 -16.21
C GLY A 436 -55.30 -24.76 -16.33
N THR A 437 -56.28 -25.49 -16.86
CA THR A 437 -56.13 -26.94 -17.09
C THR A 437 -55.25 -27.24 -18.32
N VAL A 438 -55.33 -26.40 -19.36
CA VAL A 438 -54.41 -26.46 -20.51
C VAL A 438 -52.98 -26.15 -20.05
N GLY A 439 -52.78 -25.08 -19.28
CA GLY A 439 -51.49 -24.69 -18.72
C GLY A 439 -50.86 -25.80 -17.90
N THR A 440 -51.59 -26.39 -16.94
CA THR A 440 -51.07 -27.49 -16.11
C THR A 440 -50.76 -28.77 -16.92
N THR A 441 -51.52 -29.03 -17.98
CA THR A 441 -51.24 -30.16 -18.90
C THR A 441 -49.94 -29.92 -19.68
N LEU A 442 -49.73 -28.70 -20.17
CA LEU A 442 -48.51 -28.29 -20.87
C LEU A 442 -47.30 -28.32 -19.93
N GLU A 443 -47.39 -27.70 -18.75
CA GLU A 443 -46.34 -27.70 -17.73
C GLU A 443 -45.90 -29.12 -17.37
N THR A 444 -46.86 -30.02 -17.14
CA THR A 444 -46.55 -31.43 -16.82
C THR A 444 -45.82 -32.14 -17.97
N ALA A 445 -46.18 -31.84 -19.21
CA ALA A 445 -45.53 -32.43 -20.39
C ALA A 445 -44.11 -31.86 -20.60
N LEU A 446 -43.92 -30.56 -20.38
CA LEU A 446 -42.63 -29.90 -20.47
C LEU A 446 -41.67 -30.40 -19.40
N ASN A 447 -42.06 -30.38 -18.12
CA ASN A 447 -41.21 -30.84 -17.01
C ASN A 447 -40.75 -32.29 -17.21
N LYS A 448 -41.62 -33.16 -17.76
CA LYS A 448 -41.27 -34.55 -18.04
C LYS A 448 -40.10 -34.72 -19.03
N VAL A 449 -39.92 -33.77 -19.95
CA VAL A 449 -38.82 -33.81 -20.93
C VAL A 449 -37.63 -32.97 -20.48
N VAL A 450 -37.87 -31.89 -19.74
CA VAL A 450 -36.82 -30.96 -19.30
C VAL A 450 -36.10 -31.44 -18.03
N ASP A 451 -36.82 -31.97 -17.03
CA ASP A 451 -36.22 -32.43 -15.77
C ASP A 451 -35.07 -33.45 -15.99
N PRO A 452 -35.19 -34.45 -16.89
CA PRO A 452 -34.08 -35.36 -17.17
C PRO A 452 -32.87 -34.66 -17.79
N LEU A 453 -33.06 -33.64 -18.65
CA LEU A 453 -31.97 -32.91 -19.27
C LEU A 453 -31.21 -32.08 -18.24
N ILE A 454 -31.94 -31.33 -17.40
CA ILE A 454 -31.38 -30.58 -16.28
C ILE A 454 -30.57 -31.51 -15.39
N ASN A 455 -31.18 -32.61 -14.91
CA ASN A 455 -30.52 -33.49 -13.94
C ASN A 455 -29.30 -34.18 -14.54
N ASN A 456 -29.36 -34.68 -15.78
CA ASN A 456 -28.19 -35.32 -16.40
C ASN A 456 -27.06 -34.30 -16.60
N THR A 457 -27.35 -33.13 -17.16
CA THR A 457 -26.31 -32.13 -17.46
C THR A 457 -25.70 -31.55 -16.18
N LEU A 458 -26.53 -31.27 -15.17
CA LEU A 458 -26.06 -30.63 -13.95
C LEU A 458 -25.43 -31.61 -12.95
N ASP A 459 -26.01 -32.80 -12.78
CA ASP A 459 -25.48 -33.78 -11.83
C ASP A 459 -24.23 -34.48 -12.37
N GLU A 460 -24.11 -34.67 -13.70
CA GLU A 460 -22.90 -35.29 -14.28
C GLU A 460 -21.85 -34.25 -14.70
N GLY A 461 -22.27 -33.11 -15.27
CA GLY A 461 -21.36 -32.09 -15.78
C GLY A 461 -20.79 -31.19 -14.68
N VAL A 462 -21.65 -30.44 -13.99
CA VAL A 462 -21.20 -29.47 -12.96
C VAL A 462 -20.61 -30.20 -11.75
N SER A 463 -21.21 -31.29 -11.28
CA SER A 463 -20.62 -32.10 -10.19
C SER A 463 -19.28 -32.74 -10.59
N GLY A 464 -19.16 -33.14 -11.86
CA GLY A 464 -17.93 -33.67 -12.45
C GLY A 464 -16.77 -32.67 -12.48
N ILE A 465 -17.08 -31.37 -12.47
CA ILE A 465 -16.12 -30.26 -12.46
C ILE A 465 -15.67 -29.89 -11.05
N ILE A 466 -16.58 -29.91 -10.07
CA ILE A 466 -16.30 -29.49 -8.68
C ILE A 466 -15.12 -30.28 -8.09
N ALA A 467 -15.17 -31.61 -8.18
CA ALA A 467 -14.18 -32.45 -7.51
C ALA A 467 -12.75 -32.29 -8.07
N PRO A 468 -12.50 -32.32 -9.39
CA PRO A 468 -11.18 -32.05 -9.96
C PRO A 468 -10.66 -30.64 -9.66
N LEU A 469 -11.52 -29.62 -9.74
CA LEU A 469 -11.14 -28.23 -9.44
C LEU A 469 -10.70 -28.07 -7.98
N VAL A 470 -11.52 -28.55 -7.05
CA VAL A 470 -11.22 -28.51 -5.61
C VAL A 470 -9.96 -29.31 -5.30
N GLN A 471 -9.80 -30.52 -5.86
CA GLN A 471 -8.61 -31.34 -5.64
C GLN A 471 -7.34 -30.69 -6.20
N GLY A 472 -7.41 -30.12 -7.41
CA GLY A 472 -6.29 -29.42 -8.02
C GLY A 472 -5.87 -28.22 -7.17
N LEU A 473 -6.83 -27.40 -6.75
CA LEU A 473 -6.54 -26.21 -5.95
C LEU A 473 -6.01 -26.55 -4.57
N THR A 474 -6.67 -27.46 -3.84
CA THR A 474 -6.23 -27.89 -2.50
C THR A 474 -4.89 -28.63 -2.54
N GLY A 475 -4.57 -29.32 -3.63
CA GLY A 475 -3.25 -29.92 -3.84
C GLY A 475 -2.12 -28.89 -3.90
N VAL A 476 -2.38 -27.72 -4.47
CA VAL A 476 -1.40 -26.61 -4.54
C VAL A 476 -1.37 -25.81 -3.24
N LEU A 477 -2.54 -25.41 -2.75
CA LEU A 477 -2.65 -24.48 -1.60
C LEU A 477 -2.47 -25.17 -0.25
N GLY A 478 -2.74 -26.47 -0.17
CA GLY A 478 -2.63 -27.25 1.07
C GLY A 478 -1.24 -27.78 1.37
N ASP A 479 -0.29 -27.69 0.44
CA ASP A 479 1.10 -28.09 0.67
C ASP A 479 1.99 -26.85 0.84
N PRO A 480 2.47 -26.55 2.06
CA PRO A 480 3.37 -25.41 2.28
C PRO A 480 4.74 -25.59 1.60
N GLY A 481 5.07 -26.79 1.13
CA GLY A 481 6.23 -27.06 0.29
C GLY A 481 6.02 -26.64 -1.17
N ILE A 482 4.78 -26.48 -1.63
CA ILE A 482 4.44 -25.99 -2.96
C ILE A 482 4.28 -24.48 -2.96
N LEU A 483 3.40 -23.95 -2.11
CA LEU A 483 3.13 -22.51 -2.00
C LEU A 483 2.91 -22.14 -0.54
N ARG A 484 3.67 -21.16 -0.07
CA ARG A 484 3.51 -20.58 1.25
C ARG A 484 3.57 -19.07 1.17
N ILE A 485 2.59 -18.42 1.80
CA ILE A 485 2.47 -16.96 1.81
C ILE A 485 2.50 -16.48 3.26
N THR A 486 3.63 -15.91 3.65
CA THR A 486 3.86 -15.43 5.03
C THR A 486 3.71 -13.93 5.10
N LEU A 487 2.80 -13.44 5.95
CA LEU A 487 2.65 -12.03 6.28
C LEU A 487 3.54 -11.63 7.46
N ASN A 488 3.94 -10.36 7.46
CA ASN A 488 4.73 -9.75 8.53
C ASN A 488 5.97 -10.64 8.84
N ASP A 489 6.72 -10.99 7.79
CA ASP A 489 7.90 -11.86 7.89
C ASP A 489 8.97 -11.12 8.70
N GLN A 490 9.26 -11.63 9.89
CA GLN A 490 10.27 -11.14 10.81
C GLN A 490 11.11 -12.33 11.28
N PRO A 491 12.25 -12.61 10.63
CA PRO A 491 13.16 -13.69 11.02
C PRO A 491 13.69 -13.56 12.46
N ASN A 492 13.82 -12.33 12.97
CA ASN A 492 14.22 -12.02 14.34
C ASN A 492 13.12 -11.19 15.02
N PRO A 493 11.99 -11.81 15.39
CA PRO A 493 10.81 -11.08 15.83
C PRO A 493 11.02 -10.42 17.20
N GLN A 494 10.18 -9.42 17.48
CA GLN A 494 10.11 -8.77 18.78
C GLN A 494 9.58 -9.72 19.87
N VAL A 495 10.09 -9.58 21.09
CA VAL A 495 9.74 -10.40 22.25
C VAL A 495 9.40 -9.55 23.48
N GLY A 496 8.61 -10.13 24.39
CA GLY A 496 8.23 -9.49 25.65
C GLY A 496 7.05 -8.53 25.51
N ALA A 497 7.05 -7.45 26.31
CA ALA A 497 6.02 -6.43 26.23
C ALA A 497 6.28 -5.53 25.01
N VAL A 498 5.40 -5.64 24.01
CA VAL A 498 5.46 -4.84 22.79
C VAL A 498 4.51 -3.66 22.91
N ASN A 499 5.00 -2.46 22.66
CA ASN A 499 4.19 -1.25 22.63
C ASN A 499 3.51 -1.15 21.27
N THR A 500 2.20 -0.93 21.26
CA THR A 500 1.43 -0.61 20.06
C THR A 500 1.00 0.85 20.08
N ILE A 501 0.90 1.44 18.89
CA ILE A 501 0.34 2.78 18.73
C ILE A 501 -1.12 2.60 18.30
N PRO A 502 -2.13 3.04 19.09
CA PRO A 502 -3.54 2.82 18.74
C PRO A 502 -3.94 3.38 17.36
N ALA A 503 -3.28 4.46 16.91
CA ALA A 503 -3.49 5.05 15.59
C ALA A 503 -2.76 4.30 14.44
N ARG A 504 -1.86 3.37 14.76
CA ARG A 504 -1.04 2.60 13.82
C ARG A 504 -0.96 1.14 14.31
N PRO A 505 -2.04 0.35 14.13
CA PRO A 505 -2.16 -0.97 14.76
C PRO A 505 -1.10 -1.98 14.28
N ASN A 506 -0.49 -1.74 13.11
CA ASN A 506 0.58 -2.57 12.57
C ASN A 506 1.98 -2.15 13.09
N SER A 507 2.08 -1.01 13.78
CA SER A 507 3.31 -0.52 14.38
C SER A 507 3.52 -1.16 15.75
N LYS A 508 4.60 -1.92 15.87
CA LYS A 508 5.00 -2.62 17.09
C LYS A 508 6.42 -2.20 17.48
N THR A 509 6.64 -1.86 18.74
CA THR A 509 7.98 -1.50 19.29
C THR A 509 8.34 -2.41 20.45
N GLY A 510 9.55 -2.98 20.44
CA GLY A 510 10.04 -3.85 21.50
C GLY A 510 11.49 -4.30 21.32
N ALA A 511 11.96 -5.15 22.23
CA ALA A 511 13.25 -5.83 22.11
C ALA A 511 13.16 -7.02 21.15
N ILE A 512 14.26 -7.38 20.50
CA ILE A 512 14.34 -8.52 19.56
C ILE A 512 14.88 -9.78 20.22
N THR A 513 14.57 -10.94 19.63
CA THR A 513 14.95 -12.27 20.15
C THR A 513 16.47 -12.43 20.26
N THR A 514 17.20 -11.97 19.24
CA THR A 514 18.67 -11.98 19.22
C THR A 514 19.21 -10.55 19.01
N PRO A 515 19.56 -9.84 20.09
CA PRO A 515 20.04 -8.44 20.01
C PRO A 515 21.35 -8.25 19.25
N ALA A 516 22.14 -9.30 19.04
CA ALA A 516 23.37 -9.20 18.24
C ALA A 516 23.11 -9.27 16.72
N ASP A 517 21.92 -9.69 16.31
CA ASP A 517 21.57 -9.84 14.90
C ASP A 517 20.79 -8.62 14.41
N ALA A 518 20.80 -8.43 13.09
CA ALA A 518 19.97 -7.44 12.44
C ALA A 518 18.48 -7.75 12.63
N PHE A 519 17.66 -6.70 12.52
CA PHE A 519 16.22 -6.80 12.54
C PHE A 519 15.67 -6.60 11.12
N THR A 520 14.86 -7.55 10.66
CA THR A 520 14.22 -7.51 9.34
C THR A 520 12.70 -7.57 9.49
N VAL A 521 12.02 -6.77 8.69
CA VAL A 521 10.57 -6.89 8.46
C VAL A 521 10.29 -6.86 6.96
N SER A 522 9.45 -7.78 6.50
CA SER A 522 8.87 -7.76 5.17
C SER A 522 7.35 -7.77 5.29
N ALA A 523 6.66 -7.07 4.40
CA ALA A 523 5.20 -7.06 4.41
C ALA A 523 4.65 -8.47 4.11
N ILE A 524 5.10 -9.05 3.01
CA ILE A 524 4.71 -10.38 2.54
C ILE A 524 5.94 -11.11 2.01
N ARG A 525 5.99 -12.42 2.22
CA ARG A 525 7.00 -13.31 1.66
C ARG A 525 6.32 -14.49 0.98
N VAL A 526 6.64 -14.68 -0.28
CA VAL A 526 6.11 -15.76 -1.11
C VAL A 526 7.19 -16.81 -1.30
N ASN A 527 6.93 -18.02 -0.85
CA ASN A 527 7.81 -19.15 -1.02
C ASN A 527 7.14 -20.20 -1.90
N VAL A 528 7.85 -20.63 -2.93
CA VAL A 528 7.34 -21.57 -3.95
C VAL A 528 8.33 -22.72 -4.10
N LEU A 529 7.80 -23.95 -4.12
CA LEU A 529 8.57 -25.19 -4.29
C LEU A 529 9.78 -25.28 -3.33
N ASN A 530 9.53 -25.13 -2.03
CA ASN A 530 10.53 -25.16 -0.96
C ASN A 530 11.69 -24.16 -1.16
N GLY A 531 11.37 -22.94 -1.58
CA GLY A 531 12.33 -21.85 -1.76
C GLY A 531 13.08 -21.88 -3.09
N LEU A 532 12.61 -22.64 -4.08
CA LEU A 532 13.06 -22.48 -5.46
C LEU A 532 12.84 -21.04 -5.94
N VAL A 533 11.70 -20.47 -5.54
CA VAL A 533 11.45 -19.02 -5.59
C VAL A 533 11.08 -18.58 -4.18
N ASP A 534 11.84 -17.61 -3.66
CA ASP A 534 11.66 -17.05 -2.32
C ASP A 534 11.75 -15.53 -2.41
N LEU A 535 10.59 -14.87 -2.35
CA LEU A 535 10.44 -13.46 -2.67
C LEU A 535 9.80 -12.71 -1.51
N PRO A 536 10.59 -12.04 -0.66
CA PRO A 536 10.08 -11.06 0.27
C PRO A 536 9.86 -9.71 -0.45
N ILE A 537 8.69 -9.14 -0.22
CA ILE A 537 8.22 -7.89 -0.81
C ILE A 537 8.11 -6.85 0.31
N SER A 538 8.57 -5.64 0.00
CA SER A 538 8.74 -4.50 0.89
C SER A 538 9.55 -4.90 2.13
N ARG A 539 10.82 -5.27 1.88
CA ARG A 539 11.76 -5.74 2.90
C ARG A 539 12.63 -4.60 3.42
N VAL A 540 12.71 -4.47 4.73
CA VAL A 540 13.62 -3.54 5.41
C VAL A 540 14.46 -4.31 6.42
N THR A 541 15.78 -4.07 6.42
CA THR A 541 16.70 -4.62 7.41
C THR A 541 17.48 -3.49 8.07
N VAL A 542 17.56 -3.50 9.40
CA VAL A 542 18.28 -2.50 10.20
C VAL A 542 19.16 -3.19 11.23
N ASP A 543 20.37 -2.66 11.40
CA ASP A 543 21.28 -3.06 12.45
C ASP A 543 21.98 -1.84 13.04
N ALA A 544 22.24 -1.87 14.34
CA ALA A 544 22.85 -0.77 15.07
C ALA A 544 23.48 -1.26 16.37
N ASP A 545 24.71 -0.81 16.62
CA ASP A 545 25.46 -1.11 17.82
C ASP A 545 24.90 -0.31 19.00
N LYS A 546 24.29 -1.02 19.95
CA LYS A 546 23.73 -0.43 21.17
C LYS A 546 24.77 0.25 22.07
N ASP A 547 26.01 -0.23 22.04
CA ASP A 547 27.10 0.24 22.87
C ASP A 547 27.86 1.39 22.22
N TRP A 548 27.52 1.69 20.96
CA TRP A 548 28.08 2.83 20.26
C TRP A 548 27.70 4.13 20.96
N ALA A 549 28.73 4.83 21.42
CA ALA A 549 28.68 6.22 21.83
C ALA A 549 29.62 7.03 20.92
N PRO A 550 29.30 8.30 20.63
CA PRO A 550 30.20 9.15 19.86
C PRO A 550 31.59 9.21 20.52
N VAL A 551 32.61 8.70 19.86
CA VAL A 551 34.02 8.86 20.29
C VAL A 551 34.46 10.26 19.88
N GLY A 552 34.23 11.27 20.74
CA GLY A 552 34.63 12.63 20.41
C GLY A 552 34.01 13.75 21.24
N GLY A 553 33.87 13.60 22.56
CA GLY A 553 33.52 14.73 23.41
C GLY A 553 34.75 15.58 23.75
N ILE A 554 35.45 16.17 22.77
CA ILE A 554 36.15 17.42 23.11
C ILE A 554 35.06 18.47 23.23
N ALA A 555 34.94 19.06 24.41
CA ALA A 555 34.01 20.15 24.67
C ALA A 555 34.77 21.25 25.40
N ILE A 556 34.40 22.50 25.12
CA ILE A 556 34.76 23.67 25.90
C ILE A 556 33.43 24.19 26.47
N ASP A 557 33.37 24.43 27.78
CA ASP A 557 32.18 25.06 28.38
C ASP A 557 32.02 26.49 27.83
N ALA A 558 30.77 26.93 27.66
CA ALA A 558 30.48 28.28 27.18
C ALA A 558 31.14 29.35 28.09
N ILE A 559 31.71 30.38 27.49
CA ILE A 559 32.37 31.50 28.17
C ILE A 559 31.52 32.76 27.97
N ASP A 560 31.17 33.45 29.05
CA ASP A 560 30.37 34.67 28.99
C ASP A 560 31.19 35.88 28.48
N ASP A 561 30.56 36.74 27.69
CA ASP A 561 31.11 38.03 27.26
C ASP A 561 31.35 38.98 28.46
N GLN A 562 32.36 39.86 28.35
CA GLN A 562 32.69 40.82 29.40
C GLN A 562 32.68 42.27 28.88
N THR A 563 32.16 43.19 29.70
CA THR A 563 32.29 44.63 29.47
C THR A 563 33.03 45.26 30.64
N ILE A 564 34.19 45.83 30.37
CA ILE A 564 35.11 46.36 31.38
C ILE A 564 35.49 47.81 31.05
N THR A 565 35.98 48.55 32.04
CA THR A 565 36.54 49.90 31.83
C THR A 565 38.05 49.83 31.67
N ILE A 566 38.60 50.64 30.76
CA ILE A 566 40.06 50.74 30.57
C ILE A 566 40.76 51.04 31.89
N GLY A 567 41.78 50.25 32.22
CA GLY A 567 42.51 50.36 33.48
C GLY A 567 41.95 49.54 34.66
N ASP A 568 40.75 48.96 34.54
CA ASP A 568 40.25 47.95 35.47
C ASP A 568 40.65 46.53 35.00
N ALA A 569 40.83 45.60 35.95
CA ALA A 569 41.12 44.20 35.62
C ALA A 569 39.86 43.49 35.07
N ILE A 570 40.06 42.54 34.16
CA ILE A 570 38.98 41.67 33.69
C ILE A 570 38.54 40.68 34.78
N ASP A 571 37.34 40.12 34.64
CA ASP A 571 36.96 38.95 35.42
C ASP A 571 37.75 37.74 34.90
N ASN A 572 38.40 37.01 35.80
CA ASN A 572 39.25 35.89 35.41
C ASN A 572 38.42 34.78 34.75
N VAL A 573 38.91 34.28 33.61
CA VAL A 573 38.28 33.18 32.87
C VAL A 573 39.16 31.93 32.94
N ILE A 574 38.58 30.80 33.35
CA ILE A 574 39.24 29.49 33.36
C ILE A 574 38.50 28.60 32.35
N PRO A 575 39.04 28.41 31.13
CA PRO A 575 38.43 27.52 30.16
C PRO A 575 38.38 26.07 30.67
N VAL A 576 37.18 25.51 30.79
CA VAL A 576 36.98 24.11 31.17
C VAL A 576 36.89 23.28 29.89
N SER A 577 37.81 22.32 29.73
CA SER A 577 37.82 21.42 28.58
C SER A 577 37.73 19.94 28.99
N ALA A 578 37.04 19.15 28.17
CA ALA A 578 36.96 17.70 28.30
C ALA A 578 37.63 17.00 27.10
N PRO A 579 38.25 15.82 27.26
CA PRO A 579 38.68 15.23 28.54
C PRO A 579 39.82 16.04 29.19
N GLU A 580 40.03 15.85 30.50
CA GLU A 580 41.12 16.52 31.25
C GLU A 580 42.50 16.24 30.61
N GLY A 581 43.31 17.29 30.43
CA GLY A 581 44.63 17.22 29.79
C GLY A 581 44.67 17.60 28.31
N SER A 582 43.59 18.17 27.77
CA SER A 582 43.56 18.77 26.43
C SER A 582 44.43 20.04 26.38
N GLU A 583 45.12 20.28 25.26
CA GLU A 583 45.95 21.47 25.05
C GLU A 583 45.06 22.66 24.70
N VAL A 584 45.10 23.74 25.50
CA VAL A 584 44.28 24.94 25.30
C VAL A 584 45.15 26.09 24.79
N THR A 585 44.75 26.69 23.67
CA THR A 585 45.35 27.91 23.12
C THR A 585 44.32 29.04 23.09
N VAL A 586 44.76 30.27 23.37
CA VAL A 586 43.89 31.45 23.42
C VAL A 586 44.48 32.52 22.50
N ASP A 587 43.66 33.02 21.58
CA ASP A 587 44.00 34.06 20.62
C ASP A 587 43.03 35.25 20.73
N GLY A 588 43.46 36.45 20.29
CA GLY A 588 42.60 37.63 20.26
C GLY A 588 42.50 38.43 21.56
N LEU A 589 43.41 38.21 22.53
CA LEU A 589 43.41 38.93 23.81
C LEU A 589 43.75 40.43 23.64
N PRO A 590 43.09 41.34 24.40
CA PRO A 590 43.47 42.75 24.48
C PRO A 590 44.89 42.98 25.03
N ASP A 591 45.54 44.08 24.61
CA ASP A 591 46.83 44.49 25.16
C ASP A 591 46.75 44.72 26.68
N GLY A 592 47.51 43.94 27.45
CA GLY A 592 47.49 43.95 28.92
C GLY A 592 46.73 42.79 29.58
N VAL A 593 46.11 41.92 28.78
CA VAL A 593 45.52 40.63 29.20
C VAL A 593 46.38 39.47 28.69
N THR A 594 46.59 38.44 29.52
CA THR A 594 47.41 37.28 29.20
C THR A 594 46.73 35.96 29.59
N TYR A 595 47.09 34.87 28.91
CA TYR A 595 46.73 33.51 29.30
C TYR A 595 47.94 32.80 29.90
N GLU A 596 47.94 32.58 31.21
CA GLU A 596 49.00 31.87 31.95
C GLU A 596 48.37 30.87 32.94
N ASP A 597 49.02 29.73 33.17
CA ASP A 597 48.59 28.69 34.11
C ASP A 597 47.11 28.21 33.97
N GLY A 598 46.53 28.32 32.77
CA GLY A 598 45.16 27.90 32.50
C GLY A 598 44.09 28.98 32.72
N GLU A 599 44.50 30.22 33.00
CA GLU A 599 43.63 31.33 33.36
C GLU A 599 43.89 32.55 32.46
N ILE A 600 42.82 33.13 31.90
CA ILE A 600 42.86 34.43 31.19
C ILE A 600 42.62 35.52 32.23
N SER A 601 43.61 36.39 32.42
CA SER A 601 43.55 37.50 33.39
C SER A 601 44.42 38.68 32.96
N GLY A 602 44.17 39.86 33.53
CA GLY A 602 44.98 41.05 33.30
C GLY A 602 44.17 42.35 33.29
N THR A 603 44.82 43.44 32.88
CA THR A 603 44.24 44.79 32.84
C THR A 603 44.45 45.35 31.43
N PRO A 604 43.39 45.43 30.60
CA PRO A 604 43.49 45.95 29.25
C PRO A 604 43.85 47.44 29.25
N THR A 605 44.68 47.82 28.29
CA THR A 605 45.30 49.14 28.18
C THR A 605 44.85 49.94 26.96
N GLU A 606 44.00 49.35 26.12
CA GLU A 606 43.44 49.99 24.93
C GLU A 606 41.93 49.73 24.84
N VAL A 607 41.19 50.74 24.35
CA VAL A 607 39.74 50.72 24.20
C VAL A 607 39.38 49.98 22.91
N GLY A 608 38.41 49.08 22.96
CA GLY A 608 38.01 48.31 21.78
C GLY A 608 37.13 47.11 22.12
N GLU A 609 36.62 46.47 21.07
CA GLU A 609 35.99 45.15 21.17
C GLU A 609 36.98 44.10 20.66
N TYR A 610 37.23 43.10 21.50
CA TYR A 610 38.20 42.04 21.22
C TYR A 610 37.45 40.70 21.20
N GLU A 611 37.38 40.07 20.02
CA GLU A 611 36.87 38.71 19.87
C GLU A 611 37.99 37.73 20.27
N VAL A 612 37.82 37.08 21.42
CA VAL A 612 38.78 36.13 21.97
C VAL A 612 38.36 34.73 21.55
N THR A 613 39.28 33.98 20.94
CA THR A 613 39.07 32.59 20.52
C THR A 613 39.85 31.63 21.41
N VAL A 614 39.15 30.70 22.06
CA VAL A 614 39.73 29.64 22.86
C VAL A 614 39.64 28.33 22.08
N THR A 615 40.77 27.67 21.85
CA THR A 615 40.84 26.38 21.13
C THR A 615 41.35 25.30 22.06
N ALA A 616 40.61 24.20 22.21
CA ALA A 616 41.04 23.02 22.93
C ALA A 616 41.36 21.90 21.94
N THR A 617 42.55 21.32 22.05
CA THR A 617 43.09 20.28 21.15
C THR A 617 43.42 19.02 21.93
N ASN A 618 42.97 17.86 21.44
CA ASN A 618 43.36 16.55 21.98
C ASN A 618 43.65 15.58 20.83
N GLY A 619 44.94 15.27 20.63
CA GLY A 619 45.40 14.49 19.49
C GLY A 619 45.17 15.23 18.17
N ASN A 620 44.36 14.65 17.28
CA ASN A 620 44.03 15.23 15.97
C ASN A 620 42.71 16.03 15.95
N ASN A 621 42.04 16.17 17.10
CA ASN A 621 40.73 16.81 17.22
C ASN A 621 40.84 18.16 17.93
N SER A 622 40.10 19.17 17.47
CA SER A 622 40.05 20.50 18.08
C SER A 622 38.63 21.07 18.11
N VAL A 623 38.26 21.78 19.17
CA VAL A 623 37.02 22.58 19.29
C VAL A 623 37.40 24.02 19.64
N THR A 624 36.60 24.98 19.17
CA THR A 624 36.79 26.42 19.40
C THR A 624 35.56 27.03 20.06
N GLU A 625 35.77 27.89 21.04
CA GLU A 625 34.74 28.75 21.65
C GLU A 625 35.19 30.21 21.55
N THR A 626 34.25 31.12 21.30
CA THR A 626 34.54 32.55 21.15
C THR A 626 33.71 33.38 22.12
N PHE A 627 34.32 34.39 22.73
CA PHE A 627 33.64 35.38 23.55
C PHE A 627 34.22 36.78 23.30
N ILE A 628 33.48 37.81 23.65
CA ILE A 628 33.83 39.21 23.40
C ILE A 628 34.25 39.89 24.70
N ILE A 629 35.40 40.57 24.68
CA ILE A 629 35.79 41.53 25.71
C ILE A 629 35.63 42.95 25.14
N THR A 630 34.67 43.70 25.70
CA THR A 630 34.44 45.11 25.37
C THR A 630 35.13 45.99 26.41
N VAL A 631 36.16 46.72 26.00
CA VAL A 631 36.90 47.70 26.82
C VAL A 631 36.36 49.10 26.54
N LEU A 632 35.79 49.75 27.55
CA LEU A 632 35.20 51.08 27.47
C LEU A 632 36.10 52.14 28.12
N ASP A 633 36.18 53.32 27.52
CA ASP A 633 36.73 54.51 28.19
C ASP A 633 35.59 55.27 28.89
N ILE A 634 35.62 55.25 30.22
CA ILE A 634 34.76 56.10 31.05
C ILE A 634 35.62 56.96 31.97
N ASP A 635 36.44 57.83 31.38
CA ASP A 635 37.04 58.96 32.10
C ASP A 635 35.96 59.82 32.77
N GLY A 636 35.90 59.76 34.10
CA GLY A 636 35.01 60.57 34.92
C GLY A 636 35.42 62.05 34.93
N GLY A 637 34.60 62.93 34.33
CA GLY A 637 34.55 64.34 34.76
C GLY A 637 34.13 65.43 33.76
N THR A 638 32.82 65.69 33.69
CA THR A 638 32.14 67.01 33.53
C THR A 638 32.46 67.92 32.32
N GLY A 639 31.44 68.13 31.47
CA GLY A 639 31.39 69.26 30.52
C GLY A 639 30.10 69.29 29.71
N ASN A 640 29.33 70.36 29.87
CA ASN A 640 27.96 70.57 29.36
C ASN A 640 27.78 70.58 27.82
N ASN A 641 26.56 70.15 27.44
CA ASN A 641 25.69 70.66 26.37
C ASN A 641 25.88 70.10 24.94
N GLY A 642 24.90 69.27 24.52
CA GLY A 642 24.39 69.29 23.15
C GLY A 642 24.33 67.94 22.43
N SER A 643 23.17 67.28 22.50
CA SER A 643 22.53 66.58 21.37
C SER A 643 23.29 65.45 20.65
N ALA A 644 22.98 64.19 20.99
CA ALA A 644 22.69 63.12 20.02
C ALA A 644 22.17 61.84 20.71
N ASN A 645 21.26 61.15 20.01
CA ASN A 645 20.65 59.85 20.31
C ASN A 645 21.63 58.71 20.63
N GLY A 646 21.14 57.65 21.28
CA GLY A 646 21.74 56.33 21.06
C GLY A 646 21.40 55.18 22.02
N SER A 647 20.21 54.60 21.86
CA SER A 647 20.02 53.13 21.80
C SER A 647 20.16 52.23 23.05
N THR A 648 20.99 52.47 24.06
CA THR A 648 21.32 51.38 25.02
C THR A 648 20.31 51.23 26.16
N ASP A 649 19.87 52.33 26.79
CA ASP A 649 18.80 52.28 27.80
C ASP A 649 17.43 51.91 27.20
N PHE A 650 17.23 52.22 25.92
CA PHE A 650 16.02 51.91 25.15
C PHE A 650 15.93 50.42 24.77
N LEU A 651 17.05 49.79 24.41
CA LEU A 651 17.09 48.37 24.05
C LEU A 651 16.93 47.45 25.27
N GLN A 652 17.51 47.80 26.43
CA GLN A 652 17.29 47.03 27.66
C GLN A 652 15.82 47.07 28.12
N GLN A 653 15.10 48.15 27.83
CA GLN A 653 13.70 48.29 28.23
C GLN A 653 12.71 47.54 27.30
N CYS A 654 13.02 47.34 26.01
CA CYS A 654 12.16 46.55 25.12
C CYS A 654 12.48 45.03 25.13
N LEU A 655 13.68 44.58 25.56
CA LEU A 655 14.05 43.14 25.64
C LEU A 655 13.44 42.38 26.84
N SER A 656 12.94 43.09 27.85
CA SER A 656 12.25 42.48 29.01
C SER A 656 10.73 42.35 28.85
N SER A 657 10.20 42.58 27.63
CA SER A 657 8.78 42.54 27.33
C SER A 657 8.29 41.16 26.83
N PRO A 658 7.13 40.65 27.30
CA PRO A 658 6.56 39.36 26.87
C PRO A 658 6.30 39.23 25.35
N ALA A 659 6.34 40.33 24.59
CA ALA A 659 6.20 40.31 23.14
C ALA A 659 7.42 39.69 22.41
N ALA A 660 8.62 39.79 22.98
CA ALA A 660 9.84 39.22 22.38
C ALA A 660 9.87 37.68 22.45
N GLY A 661 9.30 37.10 23.51
CA GLY A 661 9.21 35.65 23.67
C GLY A 661 8.31 34.95 22.64
N ILE A 662 7.26 35.64 22.18
CA ILE A 662 6.34 35.10 21.17
C ILE A 662 6.98 35.11 19.77
N ALA A 663 7.77 36.14 19.45
CA ALA A 663 8.50 36.22 18.19
C ALA A 663 9.60 35.14 18.09
N ALA A 664 10.34 34.90 19.17
CA ALA A 664 11.34 33.83 19.23
C ALA A 664 10.71 32.44 19.10
N LEU A 665 9.56 32.21 19.73
CA LEU A 665 8.83 30.94 19.65
C LEU A 665 8.31 30.66 18.23
N LEU A 666 7.81 31.68 17.52
CA LEU A 666 7.32 31.54 16.14
C LEU A 666 8.44 31.28 15.13
N ILE A 667 9.62 31.88 15.32
CA ILE A 667 10.81 31.62 14.50
C ILE A 667 11.33 30.19 14.74
N ALA A 668 11.30 29.72 15.99
CA ALA A 668 11.63 28.34 16.32
C ALA A 668 10.63 27.33 15.74
N LEU A 669 9.33 27.65 15.71
CA LEU A 669 8.29 26.82 15.08
C LEU A 669 8.41 26.79 13.55
N GLY A 670 8.78 27.91 12.91
CA GLY A 670 9.11 27.96 11.48
C GLY A 670 10.27 27.03 11.11
N ALA A 671 11.28 26.93 11.98
CA ALA A 671 12.41 26.03 11.79
C ALA A 671 12.02 24.54 11.89
N LEU A 672 11.02 24.22 12.73
CA LEU A 672 10.52 22.84 12.91
C LEU A 672 9.59 22.38 11.78
N GLY A 673 8.92 23.31 11.07
CA GLY A 673 8.03 23.00 9.95
C GLY A 673 8.73 22.51 8.66
N GLN A 674 10.06 22.57 8.58
CA GLN A 674 10.83 22.03 7.44
C GLN A 674 11.21 20.55 7.62
N VAL A 675 10.96 19.97 8.80
CA VAL A 675 11.41 18.59 9.15
C VAL A 675 10.23 17.64 9.41
N ALA A 676 9.00 18.15 9.53
CA ALA A 676 7.83 17.32 9.81
C ALA A 676 6.67 17.65 8.85
N GLY A 677 6.23 16.63 8.09
CA GLY A 677 4.93 16.61 7.41
C GLY A 677 3.74 16.61 8.40
N PRO A 678 2.54 16.11 8.02
CA PRO A 678 1.21 16.60 8.47
C PRO A 678 0.83 16.48 9.97
N ALA A 679 1.76 16.26 10.88
CA ALA A 679 1.54 16.22 12.33
C ALA A 679 1.29 17.59 13.02
N LEU A 680 1.09 18.68 12.27
CA LEU A 680 0.99 20.03 12.84
C LEU A 680 -0.40 20.39 13.39
N GLU A 681 -1.46 19.64 13.06
CA GLU A 681 -2.83 20.00 13.46
C GLU A 681 -3.08 19.98 15.00
N PRO A 682 -2.64 18.95 15.76
CA PRO A 682 -2.81 18.95 17.22
C PRO A 682 -1.91 19.99 17.93
N ILE A 683 -0.74 20.28 17.36
CA ILE A 683 0.22 21.24 17.92
C ILE A 683 -0.27 22.68 17.70
N ALA A 684 -0.77 23.01 16.51
CA ALA A 684 -1.37 24.32 16.22
C ALA A 684 -2.57 24.63 17.12
N ARG A 685 -3.43 23.64 17.42
CA ARG A 685 -4.54 23.83 18.39
C ARG A 685 -4.05 24.06 19.81
N SER A 686 -2.99 23.37 20.25
CA SER A 686 -2.41 23.57 21.60
C SER A 686 -1.77 24.95 21.77
N ILE A 687 -1.10 25.46 20.74
CA ILE A 687 -0.47 26.78 20.71
C ILE A 687 -1.51 27.89 20.71
N ASN A 688 -2.63 27.74 19.97
CA ASN A 688 -3.70 28.73 19.97
C ASN A 688 -4.34 28.91 21.36
N VAL A 689 -4.46 27.81 22.13
CA VAL A 689 -4.97 27.82 23.50
C VAL A 689 -4.01 28.53 24.48
N GLU A 690 -2.69 28.34 24.33
CA GLU A 690 -1.70 29.01 25.19
C GLU A 690 -1.53 30.50 24.85
N ILE A 691 -1.61 30.87 23.56
CA ILE A 691 -1.62 32.27 23.11
C ILE A 691 -2.83 33.01 23.68
N GLU A 692 -4.03 32.41 23.67
CA GLU A 692 -5.21 33.02 24.29
C GLU A 692 -5.08 33.15 25.82
N ARG A 693 -4.39 32.21 26.47
CA ARG A 693 -4.12 32.25 27.92
C ARG A 693 -3.17 33.38 28.29
N GLN A 694 -2.08 33.53 27.54
CA GLN A 694 -1.09 34.60 27.67
C GLN A 694 -1.70 35.98 27.33
N THR A 695 -2.54 36.05 26.30
CA THR A 695 -3.21 37.29 25.89
C THR A 695 -4.21 37.77 26.95
N ARG A 696 -4.98 36.86 27.58
CA ARG A 696 -5.82 37.21 28.73
C ARG A 696 -5.02 37.70 29.93
N HIS A 697 -3.84 37.11 30.18
CA HIS A 697 -2.95 37.53 31.26
C HIS A 697 -2.39 38.94 31.03
N ILE A 698 -2.04 39.29 29.79
CA ILE A 698 -1.56 40.62 29.43
C ILE A 698 -2.69 41.67 29.55
N ILE A 699 -3.92 41.33 29.12
CA ILE A 699 -5.09 42.24 29.23
C ILE A 699 -5.43 42.54 30.69
N ASP A 700 -5.40 41.54 31.57
CA ASP A 700 -5.67 41.71 33.00
C ASP A 700 -4.54 42.47 33.73
N THR A 701 -3.28 42.27 33.33
CA THR A 701 -2.11 42.90 33.98
C THR A 701 -1.87 44.33 33.49
N ALA A 702 -2.23 44.65 32.23
CA ALA A 702 -2.03 45.98 31.63
C ALA A 702 -3.24 46.92 31.75
N GLY A 703 -4.40 46.44 32.24
CA GLY A 703 -5.56 47.30 32.55
C GLY A 703 -6.22 47.98 31.35
N ILE A 704 -6.03 47.48 30.13
CA ILE A 704 -6.54 48.09 28.90
C ILE A 704 -8.02 47.74 28.74
N ARG A 705 -8.92 48.69 29.06
CA ARG A 705 -10.34 48.61 28.68
C ARG A 705 -10.62 49.54 27.51
N GLN A 706 -10.70 49.02 26.27
CA GLN A 706 -11.58 49.48 25.16
C GLN A 706 -11.34 48.66 23.85
N PRO A 707 -12.28 48.64 22.88
CA PRO A 707 -12.71 47.41 22.20
C PRO A 707 -12.12 47.11 20.81
N ASN A 708 -11.12 47.83 20.32
CA ASN A 708 -10.54 47.55 19.00
C ASN A 708 -9.18 46.88 19.13
N GLN A 709 -9.10 45.61 18.72
CA GLN A 709 -7.83 44.90 18.68
C GLN A 709 -6.84 45.60 17.73
N PRO A 710 -5.58 45.81 18.16
CA PRO A 710 -4.60 46.56 17.38
C PRO A 710 -4.27 45.87 16.05
N GLU A 711 -4.01 46.66 15.00
CA GLU A 711 -3.89 46.19 13.61
C GLU A 711 -2.83 45.11 13.40
N TRP A 712 -1.75 45.13 14.18
CA TRP A 712 -0.70 44.11 14.15
C TRP A 712 -1.22 42.74 14.60
N LEU A 713 -2.12 42.70 15.60
CA LEU A 713 -2.76 41.46 16.07
C LEU A 713 -3.73 40.90 15.02
N GLN A 714 -4.43 41.79 14.31
CA GLN A 714 -5.29 41.39 13.18
C GLN A 714 -4.47 40.84 12.01
N SER A 715 -3.27 41.40 11.75
CA SER A 715 -2.36 40.93 10.72
C SER A 715 -1.78 39.54 11.05
N ILE A 716 -1.37 39.33 12.30
CA ILE A 716 -0.87 38.03 12.79
C ILE A 716 -1.98 36.97 12.71
N ASN A 717 -3.18 37.27 13.22
CA ASN A 717 -4.31 36.34 13.16
C ASN A 717 -4.74 36.02 11.71
N ARG A 718 -4.66 36.98 10.79
CA ARG A 718 -4.93 36.75 9.37
C ARG A 718 -3.86 35.87 8.74
N SER A 719 -2.58 36.11 9.04
CA SER A 719 -1.46 35.29 8.53
C SER A 719 -1.45 33.85 9.08
N LEU A 720 -1.84 33.64 10.35
CA LEU A 720 -2.01 32.31 10.92
C LEU A 720 -3.21 31.58 10.30
N ALA A 721 -4.31 32.29 10.02
CA ALA A 721 -5.49 31.72 9.35
C ALA A 721 -5.20 31.35 7.88
N ASP A 722 -4.39 32.15 7.17
CA ASP A 722 -3.94 31.83 5.82
C ASP A 722 -2.93 30.66 5.81
N ALA A 723 -2.08 30.54 6.84
CA ALA A 723 -1.16 29.39 6.98
C ALA A 723 -1.90 28.08 7.31
N ALA A 724 -2.99 28.14 8.08
CA ALA A 724 -3.79 26.97 8.46
C ALA A 724 -4.66 26.41 7.32
N ASN A 725 -4.95 27.19 6.28
CA ASN A 725 -5.81 26.79 5.16
C ASN A 725 -5.03 26.39 3.88
N ASN A 726 -3.69 26.46 3.89
CA ASN A 726 -2.87 26.12 2.73
C ASN A 726 -2.40 24.66 2.76
N VAL A 727 -2.61 23.94 1.64
CA VAL A 727 -2.30 22.50 1.51
C VAL A 727 -0.80 22.22 1.27
N ASN A 728 0.02 23.25 1.01
CA ASN A 728 1.46 23.10 0.75
C ASN A 728 2.32 23.47 2.00
N PRO A 729 3.04 22.50 2.61
CA PRO A 729 3.78 22.70 3.86
C PRO A 729 4.97 23.68 3.75
N ASN A 730 5.58 23.83 2.57
CA ASN A 730 6.70 24.74 2.36
C ASN A 730 6.27 26.22 2.29
N LEU A 731 5.00 26.50 1.97
CA LEU A 731 4.46 27.86 1.98
C LEU A 731 3.93 28.25 3.36
N ALA A 732 3.45 27.29 4.16
CA ALA A 732 3.03 27.51 5.54
C ALA A 732 4.22 27.88 6.45
N SER A 733 5.38 27.23 6.28
CA SER A 733 6.61 27.57 7.02
C SER A 733 7.14 28.96 6.68
N GLN A 734 7.12 29.35 5.40
CA GLN A 734 7.49 30.71 4.96
C GLN A 734 6.52 31.76 5.50
N GLY A 735 5.22 31.44 5.61
CA GLY A 735 4.22 32.31 6.24
C GLY A 735 4.48 32.56 7.73
N LEU A 736 4.86 31.53 8.48
CA LEU A 736 5.22 31.63 9.91
C LEU A 736 6.51 32.42 10.13
N TYR A 737 7.52 32.23 9.28
CA TYR A 737 8.74 33.05 9.29
C TYR A 737 8.45 34.52 8.97
N ALA A 738 7.61 34.80 7.97
CA ALA A 738 7.21 36.17 7.63
C ALA A 738 6.39 36.83 8.75
N ALA A 739 5.51 36.09 9.42
CA ALA A 739 4.75 36.57 10.57
C ALA A 739 5.64 36.87 11.78
N GLY A 740 6.62 36.00 12.08
CA GLY A 740 7.63 36.23 13.12
C GLY A 740 8.54 37.43 12.83
N ALA A 741 8.95 37.60 11.57
CA ALA A 741 9.72 38.76 11.12
C ALA A 741 8.90 40.07 11.21
N LEU A 742 7.62 40.05 10.84
CA LEU A 742 6.72 41.21 10.97
C LEU A 742 6.44 41.58 12.44
N ALA A 743 6.35 40.59 13.33
CA ALA A 743 6.24 40.82 14.77
C ALA A 743 7.47 41.56 15.31
N LEU A 744 8.68 41.19 14.88
CA LEU A 744 9.94 41.87 15.23
C LEU A 744 10.00 43.31 14.70
N ILE A 745 9.49 43.56 13.48
CA ILE A 745 9.50 44.91 12.87
C ILE A 745 8.52 45.87 13.58
N SER A 746 7.50 45.36 14.28
CA SER A 746 6.48 46.17 14.98
C SER A 746 6.83 46.57 16.41
N ILE A 747 7.92 46.04 16.98
CA ILE A 747 8.37 46.32 18.36
C ILE A 747 8.56 47.82 18.67
N PRO A 748 8.99 48.71 17.74
CA PRO A 748 9.13 50.13 18.04
C PRO A 748 7.80 50.85 18.34
N VAL A 749 6.65 50.32 17.90
CA VAL A 749 5.33 50.99 18.05
C VAL A 749 4.69 50.71 19.42
N LEU A 750 5.10 49.64 20.12
CA LEU A 750 4.62 49.30 21.47
C LEU A 750 5.42 49.98 22.60
N CYS A 751 6.62 50.51 22.31
CA CYS A 751 7.44 51.28 23.28
C CYS A 751 7.08 52.80 23.30
N GLY A 752 5.96 53.23 22.68
CA GLY A 752 5.23 54.48 22.95
C GLY A 752 6.00 55.81 22.90
N MET A 753 6.26 56.37 21.71
CA MET A 753 6.61 57.80 21.56
C MET A 753 5.37 58.70 21.77
N GLY A 754 5.26 59.36 22.93
CA GLY A 754 4.34 60.47 23.19
C GLY A 754 5.10 61.80 23.25
N GLY A 755 4.81 62.71 22.33
CA GLY A 755 5.70 63.82 21.96
C GLY A 755 5.74 65.04 22.88
N SER A 756 6.67 65.95 22.56
CA SER A 756 6.50 67.38 22.81
C SER A 756 7.03 68.18 21.62
N SER A 757 6.10 68.77 20.88
CA SER A 757 6.28 69.62 19.71
C SER A 757 6.46 71.11 20.06
N SER A 758 6.95 71.88 19.06
CA SER A 758 6.88 73.35 18.86
C SER A 758 8.10 74.16 19.37
N SER A 759 8.65 75.16 18.68
CA SER A 759 8.15 76.02 17.59
C SER A 759 9.28 76.82 16.88
N SER A 760 9.07 77.17 15.59
CA SER A 760 9.48 78.40 14.87
C SER A 760 10.91 78.97 14.97
N SER A 761 11.64 78.99 13.85
CA SER A 761 11.82 80.15 12.95
C SER A 761 12.50 79.72 11.65
#